data_AF-A0AAD1WWW7-F1
#
_entry.id   AF-A0AAD1WWW7-F1
#
_cell.length_a   1.000
_cell.length_b   1.000
_cell.length_c   1.000
_cell.angle_alpha   90.00
_cell.angle_beta   90.00
_cell.angle_gamma   90.00
#
_symmetry.space_group_name_H-M   'P 1'
#
loop_
_entity.id
_entity.type
_entity.pdbx_description
1 polymer ?
#
loop_
_entity_poly.entity_id
_entity_poly.type
_entity_poly.pdbx_seq_one_letter_code
_entity_poly.pdbx_strand_id
1 'polypeptide(L)'
;MASQREKCADQMKLWQESRGSQKPDGVTTGGGNPISDKGNLLTAGPRGPLLLQDVAFLDEIAHFDRERIPERVVHAKGGGAFGYFEITHDITKYSRAKVFEYVGKRTPIAVRFSTVAGESGSSDTVRDPRGFAVKMYTEEGNWDLTGNNTPIFFIRDAMLFPSFIHSQKRNPQTHLKDPDMVWDYWSLLPQCLHQISFLFSDRGIPDGFRHMNGYGSHTFKLVNAKGEAVYCKFHYKTDQGIRNLTVEDAQRLASEDPDYAIHDLYEAIANGNFPSWTFYIQVMTFQEAEKFKFNPFDLTKIWPHGDYPLIPVGKLVLNRNPTNYFTDVEQLAFDPSNMPPGIEPSPDKMLQGRLISYPDTHRHRLGANYLQLPVNCPYRARVANYQRDGPMCFSDNQGGAPNYFPNSFSAPENQPCVKEHKFKVSSDVARYNSTDEDNVSQVRDFYRKVLSEEERKRLCENIAGHLKDAQIFIQNRAVKTFMDVDPDYGSQVRALLDKYNAECPAKKPVKTYSQRYEFTKRCQAHSCMTTGAGIPIGDKLNSLTAGQRGPLLMQDVVFTDEMAHFDRERIPERVVHAKGAGAFGYFEVTHDVTKYTKAKVFDTIGKKTDIAIRFSTVAGEAGSADTVRDPRGFAVKFYTEEGIWDLAGNNTPIFFIRDAILFPSFIHSQKRNPQTNLKDPDMVWDFWSLRPESLHQVTLLFSDRGIPDGHRHMNGYGSHTFKLVNAEGDAVYCKFHFKTDQGIKNLTVEEANKLVVSDPDYGIRDLFQSIAKKNFPSWTLYIQVMTFQEAEKCPFNPFDVTKVWPHAEYPLIPVGKLVLNKNPENYFAQVEQLAFDPSNMPPGIEPSPDKMLQGRLFSYPDTHRHRLGPNYLHIPVNSSRLAKVANFQQDGPMCMFHKPSNMPNYFPNSFCHLRDHSTFKETCCNVSGDIARHSADDEDNVSQVRTFYNKTLSEDERKRLCENIAQSLKDAQLFIQERAVKNFTDVDLNFGARIKALLNKYNAEDGVKEPVNNYVRCV
;
A
#
# COMPACT_ATOMS: atom_id res chain seq x y z
N MET A 1 -35.41 0.00 -21.56
CA MET A 1 -34.91 -0.72 -20.36
C MET A 1 -34.20 0.33 -19.53
N ALA A 2 -34.69 0.62 -18.33
CA ALA A 2 -34.11 1.66 -17.47
C ALA A 2 -32.63 1.32 -17.18
N SER A 3 -31.73 2.29 -17.26
CA SER A 3 -30.31 2.08 -16.98
C SER A 3 -30.13 1.81 -15.49
N GLN A 4 -29.99 0.53 -15.14
CA GLN A 4 -29.51 0.13 -13.82
C GLN A 4 -28.03 0.53 -13.72
N ARG A 5 -27.60 1.04 -12.56
CA ARG A 5 -26.17 1.29 -12.28
C ARG A 5 -25.37 -0.01 -12.46
N GLU A 6 -24.06 0.11 -12.63
CA GLU A 6 -23.15 -1.03 -12.66
C GLU A 6 -23.28 -1.87 -11.37
N LYS A 7 -23.09 -3.19 -11.46
CA LYS A 7 -23.35 -4.11 -10.34
C LYS A 7 -22.36 -3.92 -9.19
N CYS A 8 -21.15 -3.46 -9.48
CA CYS A 8 -20.12 -3.12 -8.53
C CYS A 8 -20.54 -1.91 -7.68
N ALA A 9 -21.19 -0.91 -8.29
CA ALA A 9 -21.77 0.24 -7.59
C ALA A 9 -23.03 -0.14 -6.81
N ASP A 10 -23.81 -1.11 -7.31
CA ASP A 10 -24.97 -1.66 -6.61
C ASP A 10 -24.63 -2.73 -5.56
N GLN A 11 -23.34 -2.97 -5.22
CA GLN A 11 -22.95 -4.06 -4.33
C GLN A 11 -23.68 -4.05 -2.98
N MET A 12 -23.75 -2.89 -2.30
CA MET A 12 -24.43 -2.79 -1.00
C MET A 12 -25.95 -2.98 -1.11
N LYS A 13 -26.56 -2.47 -2.19
CA LYS A 13 -27.97 -2.67 -2.50
C LYS A 13 -28.26 -4.15 -2.74
N LEU A 14 -27.45 -4.82 -3.57
CA LEU A 14 -27.56 -6.26 -3.84
C LEU A 14 -27.36 -7.09 -2.58
N TRP A 15 -26.44 -6.70 -1.70
CA TRP A 15 -26.26 -7.34 -0.39
C TRP A 15 -27.53 -7.21 0.47
N GLN A 16 -28.09 -6.00 0.59
CA GLN A 16 -29.32 -5.76 1.33
C GLN A 16 -30.49 -6.59 0.76
N GLU A 17 -30.67 -6.58 -0.55
CA GLU A 17 -31.71 -7.34 -1.26
C GLU A 17 -31.54 -8.85 -1.04
N SER A 18 -30.30 -9.35 -1.03
CA SER A 18 -30.01 -10.78 -0.82
C SER A 18 -30.42 -11.30 0.57
N ARG A 19 -30.55 -10.43 1.56
CA ARG A 19 -31.05 -10.78 2.91
C ARG A 19 -32.57 -10.86 2.99
N GLY A 20 -33.28 -10.43 1.95
CA GLY A 20 -34.75 -10.46 1.90
C GLY A 20 -35.39 -9.75 3.09
N SER A 21 -36.28 -10.45 3.82
CA SER A 21 -36.98 -9.91 4.99
C SER A 21 -36.30 -10.22 6.33
N GLN A 22 -35.03 -10.63 6.34
CA GLN A 22 -34.30 -10.90 7.58
C GLN A 22 -34.13 -9.61 8.39
N LYS A 23 -34.34 -9.70 9.70
CA LYS A 23 -34.02 -8.59 10.60
C LYS A 23 -32.50 -8.37 10.63
N PRO A 24 -32.02 -7.13 10.83
CA PRO A 24 -30.61 -6.89 11.15
C PRO A 24 -30.18 -7.70 12.38
N ASP A 25 -28.97 -8.25 12.33
CA ASP A 25 -28.39 -8.93 13.49
C ASP A 25 -28.05 -7.92 14.58
N GLY A 26 -28.11 -8.36 15.84
CA GLY A 26 -27.63 -7.55 16.97
C GLY A 26 -26.10 -7.45 16.92
N VAL A 27 -25.57 -6.24 17.06
CA VAL A 27 -24.11 -6.03 17.05
C VAL A 27 -23.45 -6.58 18.33
N THR A 28 -22.29 -7.21 18.19
CA THR A 28 -21.53 -7.80 19.30
C THR A 28 -20.06 -7.38 19.28
N THR A 29 -19.37 -7.54 20.41
CA THR A 29 -17.90 -7.57 20.46
C THR A 29 -17.34 -8.81 19.75
N GLY A 30 -16.02 -8.88 19.54
CA GLY A 30 -15.34 -10.07 19.02
C GLY A 30 -15.50 -11.30 19.92
N GLY A 31 -15.77 -11.11 21.21
CA GLY A 31 -16.12 -12.18 22.16
C GLY A 31 -17.59 -12.63 22.10
N GLY A 32 -18.40 -12.05 21.22
CA GLY A 32 -19.83 -12.37 21.08
C GLY A 32 -20.74 -11.69 22.11
N ASN A 33 -20.27 -10.66 22.83
CA ASN A 33 -21.10 -9.94 23.80
C ASN A 33 -21.95 -8.87 23.11
N PRO A 34 -23.27 -8.79 23.35
CA PRO A 34 -24.13 -7.78 22.72
C PRO A 34 -23.75 -6.36 23.14
N ILE A 35 -23.80 -5.42 22.19
CA ILE A 35 -23.53 -3.99 22.42
C ILE A 35 -24.86 -3.24 22.39
N SER A 36 -25.16 -2.49 23.44
CA SER A 36 -26.41 -1.71 23.55
C SER A 36 -26.38 -0.40 22.77
N ASP A 37 -25.23 0.27 22.71
CA ASP A 37 -25.02 1.53 21.99
C ASP A 37 -23.60 1.55 21.42
N LYS A 38 -23.51 1.61 20.08
CA LYS A 38 -22.27 1.68 19.29
C LYS A 38 -21.97 3.11 18.81
N GLY A 39 -22.87 4.06 19.06
CA GLY A 39 -22.78 5.43 18.59
C GLY A 39 -21.98 6.35 19.51
N ASN A 40 -21.85 6.02 20.80
CA ASN A 40 -21.28 6.91 21.80
C ASN A 40 -20.31 6.19 22.74
N LEU A 41 -19.19 6.82 23.09
CA LEU A 41 -18.27 6.33 24.12
C LEU A 41 -18.87 6.42 25.53
N LEU A 42 -18.43 5.52 26.41
CA LEU A 42 -18.70 5.59 27.85
C LEU A 42 -17.80 6.63 28.52
N THR A 43 -18.40 7.69 29.08
CA THR A 43 -17.67 8.81 29.71
C THR A 43 -18.19 9.09 31.12
N ALA A 44 -17.36 9.74 31.95
CA ALA A 44 -17.78 10.23 33.26
C ALA A 44 -18.45 11.61 33.14
N GLY A 45 -19.76 11.63 32.90
CA GLY A 45 -20.55 12.81 32.54
C GLY A 45 -20.49 13.14 31.04
N PRO A 46 -21.41 14.00 30.53
CA PRO A 46 -21.53 14.28 29.09
C PRO A 46 -20.32 14.93 28.44
N ARG A 47 -19.57 15.75 29.19
CA ARG A 47 -18.35 16.46 28.76
C ARG A 47 -17.09 15.97 29.48
N GLY A 48 -17.16 14.79 30.11
CA GLY A 48 -16.04 14.19 30.81
C GLY A 48 -15.22 13.23 29.95
N PRO A 49 -14.09 12.74 30.48
CA PRO A 49 -13.17 11.88 29.74
C PRO A 49 -13.75 10.48 29.48
N LEU A 50 -13.21 9.81 28.46
CA LEU A 50 -13.39 8.38 28.18
C LEU A 50 -12.92 7.52 29.35
N LEU A 51 -13.61 6.41 29.58
CA LEU A 51 -13.23 5.41 30.59
C LEU A 51 -12.58 4.17 29.96
N LEU A 52 -11.52 3.67 30.61
CA LEU A 52 -10.85 2.42 30.22
C LEU A 52 -11.78 1.19 30.28
N GLN A 53 -12.88 1.26 31.04
CA GLN A 53 -13.86 0.18 31.15
C GLN A 53 -14.83 0.10 29.95
N ASP A 54 -14.70 0.96 28.93
CA ASP A 54 -15.42 0.82 27.66
C ASP A 54 -14.80 -0.29 26.79
N VAL A 55 -15.01 -1.55 27.19
CA VAL A 55 -14.43 -2.72 26.52
C VAL A 55 -14.93 -2.90 25.08
N ALA A 56 -16.11 -2.39 24.74
CA ALA A 56 -16.63 -2.45 23.38
C ALA A 56 -15.83 -1.55 22.42
N PHE A 57 -15.50 -0.33 22.86
CA PHE A 57 -14.61 0.55 22.11
C PHE A 57 -13.20 -0.03 21.98
N LEU A 58 -12.62 -0.52 23.08
CA LEU A 58 -11.25 -1.05 23.09
C LEU A 58 -11.10 -2.27 22.17
N ASP A 59 -12.09 -3.17 22.15
CA ASP A 59 -12.15 -4.33 21.24
C ASP A 59 -12.15 -3.88 19.78
N GLU A 60 -13.04 -2.97 19.41
CA GLU A 60 -13.18 -2.50 18.03
C GLU A 60 -11.95 -1.72 17.54
N ILE A 61 -11.46 -0.76 18.32
CA ILE A 61 -10.35 0.10 17.90
C ILE A 61 -9.04 -0.70 17.80
N ALA A 62 -8.81 -1.67 18.69
CA ALA A 62 -7.63 -2.52 18.63
C ALA A 62 -7.64 -3.46 17.42
N HIS A 63 -8.81 -3.95 17.00
CA HIS A 63 -8.92 -4.72 15.77
C HIS A 63 -8.68 -3.83 14.53
N PHE A 64 -9.30 -2.64 14.50
CA PHE A 64 -9.12 -1.66 13.44
C PHE A 64 -7.63 -1.31 13.23
N ASP A 65 -6.88 -1.08 14.31
CA ASP A 65 -5.45 -0.77 14.30
C ASP A 65 -4.57 -1.89 13.69
N ARG A 66 -5.11 -3.11 13.53
CA ARG A 66 -4.43 -4.32 13.05
C ARG A 66 -4.94 -4.86 11.72
N GLU A 67 -5.80 -4.12 11.01
CA GLU A 67 -6.36 -4.58 9.75
C GLU A 67 -5.35 -4.69 8.61
N ARG A 68 -4.31 -3.86 8.61
CA ARG A 68 -3.32 -3.85 7.53
C ARG A 68 -2.25 -4.91 7.78
N ILE A 69 -2.11 -5.82 6.83
CA ILE A 69 -0.95 -6.71 6.71
C ILE A 69 0.08 -6.08 5.76
N PRO A 70 1.34 -6.55 5.72
CA PRO A 70 2.25 -6.14 4.66
C PRO A 70 1.63 -6.43 3.29
N GLU A 71 1.71 -5.49 2.35
CA GLU A 71 1.36 -5.78 0.95
C GLU A 71 2.40 -6.74 0.34
N ARG A 72 2.10 -7.32 -0.82
CA ARG A 72 3.11 -8.08 -1.57
C ARG A 72 4.26 -7.14 -1.97
N VAL A 73 5.51 -7.55 -1.77
CA VAL A 73 6.70 -6.73 -2.11
C VAL A 73 6.73 -6.35 -3.60
N VAL A 74 6.19 -7.22 -4.45
CA VAL A 74 5.91 -7.00 -5.87
C VAL A 74 4.47 -7.40 -6.15
N HIS A 75 3.86 -6.84 -7.19
CA HIS A 75 2.48 -7.17 -7.57
C HIS A 75 1.43 -6.82 -6.50
N ALA A 76 1.62 -5.71 -5.79
CA ALA A 76 0.73 -5.28 -4.72
C ALA A 76 -0.68 -4.95 -5.23
N LYS A 77 -0.82 -4.09 -6.25
CA LYS A 77 -2.11 -3.77 -6.87
C LYS A 77 -2.62 -4.90 -7.77
N GLY A 78 -3.83 -5.40 -7.53
CA GLY A 78 -4.41 -6.47 -8.34
C GLY A 78 -5.89 -6.76 -8.10
N GLY A 79 -6.46 -7.57 -8.98
CA GLY A 79 -7.84 -8.09 -8.90
C GLY A 79 -7.84 -9.62 -8.98
N GLY A 80 -8.88 -10.26 -8.45
CA GLY A 80 -8.96 -11.72 -8.42
C GLY A 80 -10.35 -12.25 -8.71
N ALA A 81 -10.41 -13.49 -9.20
CA ALA A 81 -11.66 -14.19 -9.50
C ALA A 81 -11.46 -15.71 -9.43
N PHE A 82 -12.57 -16.44 -9.44
CA PHE A 82 -12.61 -17.89 -9.36
C PHE A 82 -13.34 -18.49 -10.56
N GLY A 83 -13.11 -19.78 -10.79
CA GLY A 83 -13.88 -20.55 -11.75
C GLY A 83 -13.35 -21.97 -11.89
N TYR A 84 -13.12 -22.41 -13.13
CA TYR A 84 -12.62 -23.76 -13.38
C TYR A 84 -11.64 -23.84 -14.56
N PHE A 85 -10.80 -24.87 -14.51
CA PHE A 85 -9.99 -25.36 -15.62
C PHE A 85 -10.61 -26.65 -16.16
N GLU A 86 -10.84 -26.71 -17.47
CA GLU A 86 -11.46 -27.87 -18.14
C GLU A 86 -10.50 -28.45 -19.17
N ILE A 87 -10.24 -29.76 -19.12
CA ILE A 87 -9.42 -30.45 -20.11
C ILE A 87 -10.21 -30.67 -21.39
N THR A 88 -9.62 -30.30 -22.53
CA THR A 88 -10.23 -30.47 -23.86
C THR A 88 -9.43 -31.41 -24.74
N HIS A 89 -8.16 -31.64 -24.43
CA HIS A 89 -7.24 -32.47 -25.20
C HIS A 89 -6.39 -33.36 -24.28
N ASP A 90 -6.13 -34.58 -24.72
CA ASP A 90 -5.31 -35.54 -23.99
C ASP A 90 -3.82 -35.23 -24.15
N ILE A 91 -3.15 -34.95 -23.02
CA ILE A 91 -1.70 -34.76 -22.93
C ILE A 91 -1.03 -35.74 -21.97
N THR A 92 -1.70 -36.83 -21.60
CA THR A 92 -1.22 -37.82 -20.62
C THR A 92 0.07 -38.52 -21.07
N LYS A 93 0.35 -38.54 -22.39
CA LYS A 93 1.64 -38.95 -22.95
C LYS A 93 2.83 -38.14 -22.43
N TYR A 94 2.62 -36.89 -22.00
CA TYR A 94 3.65 -35.98 -21.50
C TYR A 94 3.64 -35.85 -19.97
N SER A 95 2.47 -35.86 -19.34
CA SER A 95 2.32 -35.65 -17.89
C SER A 95 1.34 -36.63 -17.26
N ARG A 96 1.71 -37.17 -16.10
CA ARG A 96 0.82 -37.97 -15.24
C ARG A 96 -0.01 -37.14 -14.26
N ALA A 97 0.11 -35.82 -14.28
CA ALA A 97 -0.56 -34.97 -13.31
C ALA A 97 -2.07 -35.12 -13.41
N LYS A 98 -2.73 -35.39 -12.29
CA LYS A 98 -4.17 -35.66 -12.26
C LYS A 98 -5.01 -34.52 -12.81
N VAL A 99 -4.53 -33.27 -12.76
CA VAL A 99 -5.22 -32.14 -13.38
C VAL A 99 -5.46 -32.35 -14.89
N PHE A 100 -4.64 -33.14 -15.58
CA PHE A 100 -4.72 -33.43 -17.02
C PHE A 100 -5.26 -34.83 -17.37
N GLU A 101 -5.82 -35.55 -16.40
CA GLU A 101 -6.04 -37.01 -16.45
C GLU A 101 -6.99 -37.49 -17.56
N TYR A 102 -8.08 -36.77 -17.83
CA TYR A 102 -9.03 -37.11 -18.89
C TYR A 102 -9.72 -35.87 -19.45
N VAL A 103 -10.07 -35.92 -20.74
CA VAL A 103 -10.86 -34.89 -21.41
C VAL A 103 -12.23 -34.73 -20.73
N GLY A 104 -12.62 -33.50 -20.46
CA GLY A 104 -13.83 -33.14 -19.72
C GLY A 104 -13.61 -33.00 -18.20
N LYS A 105 -12.44 -33.35 -17.66
CA LYS A 105 -12.14 -33.13 -16.24
C LYS A 105 -12.18 -31.62 -15.94
N ARG A 106 -12.92 -31.24 -14.89
CA ARG A 106 -12.95 -29.88 -14.36
C ARG A 106 -12.25 -29.81 -13.01
N THR A 107 -11.34 -28.85 -12.89
CA THR A 107 -10.62 -28.55 -11.65
C THR A 107 -10.95 -27.12 -11.23
N PRO A 108 -11.42 -26.87 -9.99
CA PRO A 108 -11.64 -25.52 -9.50
C PRO A 108 -10.35 -24.68 -9.57
N ILE A 109 -10.48 -23.40 -9.89
CA ILE A 109 -9.35 -22.47 -9.92
C ILE A 109 -9.62 -21.17 -9.15
N ALA A 110 -8.53 -20.57 -8.66
CA ALA A 110 -8.47 -19.18 -8.24
C ALA A 110 -7.41 -18.46 -9.07
N VAL A 111 -7.70 -17.23 -9.51
CA VAL A 111 -6.81 -16.42 -10.33
C VAL A 111 -6.63 -15.05 -9.71
N ARG A 112 -5.40 -14.54 -9.76
CA ARG A 112 -5.10 -13.14 -9.43
C ARG A 112 -4.30 -12.49 -10.55
N PHE A 113 -4.78 -11.31 -10.95
CA PHE A 113 -4.11 -10.40 -11.85
C PHE A 113 -3.50 -9.23 -11.08
N SER A 114 -2.46 -8.60 -11.63
CA SER A 114 -1.80 -7.47 -10.94
C SER A 114 -0.90 -6.67 -11.87
N THR A 115 -0.56 -5.43 -11.50
CA THR A 115 0.66 -4.74 -11.96
C THR A 115 1.88 -5.31 -11.22
N VAL A 116 3.07 -4.70 -11.27
CA VAL A 116 4.31 -5.20 -10.62
C VAL A 116 4.90 -4.20 -9.63
N ALA A 117 5.22 -2.99 -10.09
CA ALA A 117 6.05 -2.04 -9.34
C ALA A 117 5.26 -1.21 -8.33
N GLY A 118 4.04 -0.82 -8.69
CA GLY A 118 3.16 0.04 -7.89
C GLY A 118 2.71 -0.59 -6.58
N GLU A 119 2.50 0.25 -5.57
CA GLU A 119 1.92 -0.12 -4.27
C GLU A 119 0.38 -0.28 -4.36
N SER A 120 -0.27 -0.71 -3.28
CA SER A 120 -1.70 -1.09 -3.26
C SER A 120 -2.69 -0.01 -3.73
N GLY A 121 -2.34 1.27 -3.58
CA GLY A 121 -3.14 2.44 -3.99
C GLY A 121 -2.74 3.04 -5.35
N SER A 122 -1.85 2.38 -6.10
CA SER A 122 -1.46 2.81 -7.46
C SER A 122 -2.53 2.50 -8.52
N SER A 123 -2.40 3.08 -9.72
CA SER A 123 -3.34 2.86 -10.83
C SER A 123 -3.10 1.53 -11.58
N ASP A 124 -4.18 0.90 -12.03
CA ASP A 124 -4.18 -0.31 -12.87
C ASP A 124 -3.67 -0.06 -14.30
N THR A 125 -3.91 1.12 -14.87
CA THR A 125 -3.66 1.44 -16.29
C THR A 125 -2.28 2.08 -16.52
N VAL A 126 -1.25 1.56 -15.87
CA VAL A 126 0.14 2.00 -16.05
C VAL A 126 0.95 1.03 -16.91
N ARG A 127 2.00 1.54 -17.56
CA ARG A 127 2.95 0.69 -18.29
C ARG A 127 3.74 -0.17 -17.31
N ASP A 128 3.47 -1.47 -17.33
CA ASP A 128 4.08 -2.47 -16.44
C ASP A 128 3.80 -3.87 -17.02
N PRO A 129 4.56 -4.93 -16.70
CA PRO A 129 4.05 -6.28 -16.91
C PRO A 129 2.75 -6.48 -16.10
N ARG A 130 2.02 -7.55 -16.42
CA ARG A 130 0.89 -7.98 -15.59
C ARG A 130 1.11 -9.37 -15.03
N GLY A 131 0.95 -9.51 -13.72
CA GLY A 131 0.86 -10.82 -13.07
C GLY A 131 -0.40 -11.54 -13.53
N PHE A 132 -0.29 -12.85 -13.78
CA PHE A 132 -1.40 -13.72 -14.10
C PHE A 132 -1.15 -15.08 -13.41
N ALA A 133 -1.47 -15.14 -12.13
CA ALA A 133 -1.26 -16.33 -11.30
C ALA A 133 -2.53 -17.18 -11.25
N VAL A 134 -2.39 -18.49 -11.46
CA VAL A 134 -3.50 -19.45 -11.45
C VAL A 134 -3.21 -20.54 -10.43
N LYS A 135 -4.12 -20.76 -9.49
CA LYS A 135 -4.14 -21.87 -8.54
C LYS A 135 -5.17 -22.88 -8.99
N MET A 136 -4.79 -24.13 -9.20
CA MET A 136 -5.68 -25.25 -9.49
C MET A 136 -5.77 -26.15 -8.25
N TYR A 137 -6.98 -26.33 -7.71
CA TYR A 137 -7.21 -27.18 -6.54
C TYR A 137 -7.36 -28.65 -6.98
N THR A 138 -6.25 -29.36 -7.11
CA THR A 138 -6.23 -30.74 -7.62
C THR A 138 -6.42 -31.77 -6.51
N GLU A 139 -6.71 -33.02 -6.87
CA GLU A 139 -6.80 -34.14 -5.92
C GLU A 139 -5.42 -34.54 -5.33
N GLU A 140 -4.33 -34.04 -5.89
CA GLU A 140 -2.95 -34.28 -5.44
C GLU A 140 -2.30 -33.02 -4.84
N GLY A 141 -3.14 -32.13 -4.30
CA GLY A 141 -2.73 -30.84 -3.73
C GLY A 141 -2.93 -29.69 -4.71
N ASN A 142 -2.60 -28.48 -4.27
CA ASN A 142 -2.68 -27.32 -5.14
C ASN A 142 -1.57 -27.35 -6.20
N TRP A 143 -1.90 -26.94 -7.41
CA TRP A 143 -0.92 -26.56 -8.43
C TRP A 143 -0.99 -25.05 -8.64
N ASP A 144 0.12 -24.34 -8.47
CA ASP A 144 0.18 -22.90 -8.74
C ASP A 144 1.05 -22.61 -9.97
N LEU A 145 0.41 -22.16 -11.04
CA LEU A 145 1.08 -21.59 -12.21
C LEU A 145 1.15 -20.06 -12.07
N THR A 146 2.24 -19.60 -11.46
CA THR A 146 2.48 -18.17 -11.15
C THR A 146 3.07 -17.42 -12.35
N GLY A 147 2.23 -17.20 -13.36
CA GLY A 147 2.63 -16.60 -14.62
C GLY A 147 2.54 -15.07 -14.70
N ASN A 148 2.87 -14.56 -15.89
CA ASN A 148 2.74 -13.17 -16.30
C ASN A 148 2.05 -13.06 -17.67
N ASN A 149 1.68 -11.85 -18.08
CA ASN A 149 1.19 -11.56 -19.43
C ASN A 149 2.28 -11.54 -20.53
N THR A 150 3.51 -11.91 -20.17
CA THR A 150 4.67 -11.99 -21.06
C THR A 150 5.30 -13.38 -21.01
N PRO A 151 5.76 -13.94 -22.16
CA PRO A 151 6.44 -15.23 -22.20
C PRO A 151 7.88 -15.20 -21.66
N ILE A 152 8.42 -14.03 -21.34
CA ILE A 152 9.82 -13.80 -20.95
C ILE A 152 9.90 -12.88 -19.73
N PHE A 153 11.10 -12.65 -19.22
CA PHE A 153 11.37 -11.68 -18.17
C PHE A 153 12.64 -10.85 -18.44
N PHE A 154 12.89 -9.84 -17.60
CA PHE A 154 14.01 -8.90 -17.75
C PHE A 154 15.38 -9.54 -17.49
N ILE A 155 15.44 -10.53 -16.60
CA ILE A 155 16.69 -11.12 -16.12
C ILE A 155 16.59 -12.64 -16.14
N ARG A 156 17.75 -13.30 -16.14
CA ARG A 156 17.89 -14.78 -16.21
C ARG A 156 18.52 -15.41 -14.97
N ASP A 157 18.87 -14.63 -13.95
CA ASP A 157 19.43 -15.11 -12.68
C ASP A 157 18.75 -14.41 -11.49
N ALA A 158 18.24 -15.20 -10.54
CA ALA A 158 17.47 -14.71 -9.41
C ALA A 158 18.27 -13.81 -8.46
N MET A 159 19.61 -13.92 -8.45
CA MET A 159 20.49 -13.07 -7.64
C MET A 159 20.28 -11.57 -7.90
N LEU A 160 19.86 -11.23 -9.13
CA LEU A 160 19.68 -9.87 -9.59
C LEU A 160 18.26 -9.33 -9.35
N PHE A 161 17.32 -10.18 -8.91
CA PHE A 161 15.90 -9.83 -8.78
C PHE A 161 15.65 -8.73 -7.74
N PRO A 162 16.23 -8.75 -6.52
CA PRO A 162 16.06 -7.66 -5.57
C PRO A 162 16.52 -6.31 -6.14
N SER A 163 17.70 -6.25 -6.75
CA SER A 163 18.22 -5.03 -7.40
C SER A 163 17.33 -4.55 -8.55
N PHE A 164 16.82 -5.48 -9.38
CA PHE A 164 15.86 -5.15 -10.43
C PHE A 164 14.61 -4.49 -9.81
N ILE A 165 13.99 -5.11 -8.81
CA ILE A 165 12.77 -4.57 -8.21
C ILE A 165 13.01 -3.22 -7.51
N HIS A 166 14.12 -3.07 -6.80
CA HIS A 166 14.50 -1.78 -6.20
C HIS A 166 14.65 -0.68 -7.26
N SER A 167 15.26 -0.99 -8.42
CA SER A 167 15.41 -0.02 -9.52
C SER A 167 14.08 0.47 -10.09
N GLN A 168 13.03 -0.36 -10.06
CA GLN A 168 11.69 -0.04 -10.58
C GLN A 168 10.79 0.66 -9.55
N LYS A 169 11.22 0.70 -8.28
CA LYS A 169 10.45 1.28 -7.17
C LYS A 169 10.96 2.67 -6.83
N ARG A 170 10.82 3.06 -5.57
CA ARG A 170 11.04 4.43 -5.10
C ARG A 170 12.49 4.62 -4.69
N ASN A 171 13.07 5.76 -5.03
CA ASN A 171 14.37 6.19 -4.57
C ASN A 171 14.40 6.20 -3.02
N PRO A 172 15.44 5.65 -2.37
CA PRO A 172 15.47 5.46 -0.93
C PRO A 172 15.51 6.76 -0.12
N GLN A 173 15.87 7.91 -0.72
CA GLN A 173 15.88 9.20 -0.05
C GLN A 173 14.63 10.01 -0.35
N THR A 174 14.30 10.17 -1.64
CA THR A 174 13.22 11.07 -2.08
C THR A 174 11.85 10.41 -2.04
N HIS A 175 11.82 9.08 -2.05
CA HIS A 175 10.61 8.26 -2.16
C HIS A 175 9.81 8.46 -3.48
N LEU A 176 10.45 9.02 -4.49
CA LEU A 176 9.91 9.25 -5.83
C LEU A 176 10.33 8.12 -6.78
N LYS A 177 9.59 7.91 -7.86
CA LYS A 177 10.09 7.12 -9.00
C LYS A 177 11.28 7.84 -9.66
N ASP A 178 12.27 7.06 -10.11
CA ASP A 178 13.56 7.58 -10.53
C ASP A 178 14.01 6.98 -11.88
N PRO A 179 13.90 7.74 -12.99
CA PRO A 179 14.33 7.27 -14.31
C PRO A 179 15.82 6.94 -14.41
N ASP A 180 16.68 7.56 -13.59
CA ASP A 180 18.10 7.20 -13.57
C ASP A 180 18.27 5.79 -13.00
N MET A 181 17.61 5.45 -11.90
CA MET A 181 17.68 4.09 -11.31
C MET A 181 17.21 3.02 -12.30
N VAL A 182 16.06 3.27 -12.96
CA VAL A 182 15.47 2.34 -13.93
C VAL A 182 16.41 2.09 -15.10
N TRP A 183 16.85 3.16 -15.78
CA TRP A 183 17.64 3.03 -17.00
C TRP A 183 19.12 2.75 -16.74
N ASP A 184 19.67 3.11 -15.58
CA ASP A 184 21.03 2.70 -15.20
C ASP A 184 21.09 1.17 -15.11
N TYR A 185 20.18 0.56 -14.36
CA TYR A 185 20.09 -0.90 -14.23
C TYR A 185 19.89 -1.58 -15.59
N TRP A 186 18.89 -1.15 -16.37
CA TRP A 186 18.59 -1.76 -17.67
C TRP A 186 19.73 -1.62 -18.69
N SER A 187 20.36 -0.45 -18.77
CA SER A 187 21.42 -0.22 -19.76
C SER A 187 22.77 -0.84 -19.35
N LEU A 188 22.95 -1.21 -18.08
CA LEU A 188 24.08 -2.02 -17.61
C LEU A 188 23.89 -3.52 -17.88
N LEU A 189 22.65 -3.98 -18.08
CA LEU A 189 22.30 -5.38 -18.23
C LEU A 189 21.53 -5.63 -19.54
N PRO A 190 22.24 -5.81 -20.68
CA PRO A 190 21.62 -6.03 -22.00
C PRO A 190 20.63 -7.20 -22.06
N GLN A 191 20.70 -8.16 -21.14
CA GLN A 191 19.70 -9.22 -21.00
C GLN A 191 18.26 -8.71 -20.82
N CYS A 192 18.06 -7.47 -20.38
CA CYS A 192 16.74 -6.85 -20.23
C CYS A 192 16.07 -6.47 -21.56
N LEU A 193 16.83 -6.37 -22.66
CA LEU A 193 16.38 -5.77 -23.93
C LEU A 193 15.11 -6.41 -24.49
N HIS A 194 14.95 -7.73 -24.36
CA HIS A 194 13.80 -8.44 -24.91
C HIS A 194 12.50 -8.04 -24.18
N GLN A 195 12.52 -8.07 -22.86
CA GLN A 195 11.35 -7.70 -22.06
C GLN A 195 11.13 -6.17 -22.04
N ILE A 196 12.17 -5.34 -22.14
CA ILE A 196 12.02 -3.89 -22.35
C ILE A 196 11.25 -3.63 -23.65
N SER A 197 11.64 -4.29 -24.74
CA SER A 197 10.97 -4.11 -26.04
C SER A 197 9.50 -4.58 -25.99
N PHE A 198 9.21 -5.66 -25.26
CA PHE A 198 7.83 -6.09 -25.03
C PHE A 198 7.05 -5.08 -24.17
N LEU A 199 7.63 -4.62 -23.05
CA LEU A 199 7.03 -3.67 -22.11
C LEU A 199 6.69 -2.32 -22.76
N PHE A 200 7.56 -1.82 -23.63
CA PHE A 200 7.35 -0.53 -24.30
C PHE A 200 6.56 -0.65 -25.61
N SER A 201 6.20 -1.85 -26.03
CA SER A 201 5.19 -2.06 -27.08
C SER A 201 3.78 -1.74 -26.57
N ASP A 202 2.77 -1.84 -27.44
CA ASP A 202 1.36 -1.64 -27.09
C ASP A 202 0.91 -2.59 -25.96
N ARG A 203 1.49 -3.80 -25.88
CA ARG A 203 1.15 -4.79 -24.84
C ARG A 203 1.60 -4.43 -23.42
N GLY A 204 2.32 -3.32 -23.26
CA GLY A 204 2.68 -2.76 -21.96
C GLY A 204 1.50 -2.21 -21.17
N ILE A 205 0.37 -1.93 -21.82
CA ILE A 205 -0.84 -1.40 -21.19
C ILE A 205 -2.07 -2.13 -21.76
N PRO A 206 -2.33 -3.38 -21.32
CA PRO A 206 -3.51 -4.10 -21.76
C PRO A 206 -4.80 -3.41 -21.30
N ASP A 207 -5.85 -3.54 -22.09
CA ASP A 207 -7.18 -3.03 -21.74
C ASP A 207 -7.89 -4.00 -20.79
N GLY A 208 -7.77 -3.74 -19.49
CA GLY A 208 -8.26 -4.64 -18.45
C GLY A 208 -7.50 -5.98 -18.40
N PHE A 209 -7.90 -6.85 -17.47
CA PHE A 209 -7.24 -8.16 -17.31
C PHE A 209 -7.70 -9.19 -18.36
N ARG A 210 -8.88 -8.99 -18.96
CA ARG A 210 -9.52 -9.99 -19.85
C ARG A 210 -8.91 -10.02 -21.25
N HIS A 211 -8.27 -8.94 -21.68
CA HIS A 211 -7.73 -8.77 -23.03
C HIS A 211 -6.21 -8.98 -23.13
N MET A 212 -5.63 -9.72 -22.18
CA MET A 212 -4.22 -10.14 -22.24
C MET A 212 -4.10 -11.67 -22.23
N ASN A 213 -3.06 -12.18 -22.87
CA ASN A 213 -2.64 -13.56 -22.68
C ASN A 213 -1.98 -13.71 -21.30
N GLY A 214 -1.80 -14.95 -20.86
CA GLY A 214 -0.76 -15.23 -19.89
C GLY A 214 0.09 -16.44 -20.25
N TYR A 215 1.18 -16.57 -19.51
CA TYR A 215 2.26 -17.50 -19.78
C TYR A 215 2.84 -17.98 -18.45
N GLY A 216 3.26 -19.24 -18.40
CA GLY A 216 4.14 -19.69 -17.31
C GLY A 216 5.52 -19.01 -17.34
N SER A 217 5.88 -18.43 -18.50
CA SER A 217 7.16 -17.81 -18.87
C SER A 217 8.33 -18.80 -18.82
N HIS A 218 8.59 -19.41 -17.66
CA HIS A 218 9.63 -20.40 -17.45
C HIS A 218 9.43 -21.66 -18.28
N THR A 219 10.56 -22.33 -18.51
CA THR A 219 10.54 -23.74 -18.89
C THR A 219 10.21 -24.57 -17.64
N PHE A 220 9.29 -25.52 -17.77
CA PHE A 220 8.97 -26.53 -16.76
C PHE A 220 9.27 -27.92 -17.32
N LYS A 221 9.14 -28.94 -16.49
CA LYS A 221 9.29 -30.34 -16.87
C LYS A 221 7.98 -31.09 -16.63
N LEU A 222 7.55 -31.89 -17.60
CA LEU A 222 6.41 -32.79 -17.48
C LEU A 222 6.93 -34.23 -17.44
N VAL A 223 6.33 -35.05 -16.57
CA VAL A 223 6.71 -36.45 -16.40
C VAL A 223 5.48 -37.33 -16.55
N ASN A 224 5.53 -38.29 -17.46
CA ASN A 224 4.40 -39.18 -17.72
C ASN A 224 4.36 -40.40 -16.76
N ALA A 225 3.35 -41.27 -16.92
CA ALA A 225 3.17 -42.44 -16.05
C ALA A 225 4.30 -43.48 -16.15
N LYS A 226 5.08 -43.46 -17.23
CA LYS A 226 6.27 -44.33 -17.43
C LYS A 226 7.54 -43.75 -16.82
N GLY A 227 7.48 -42.53 -16.27
CA GLY A 227 8.64 -41.80 -15.79
C GLY A 227 9.48 -41.15 -16.89
N GLU A 228 8.96 -41.07 -18.12
CA GLU A 228 9.61 -40.33 -19.21
C GLU A 228 9.34 -38.83 -19.04
N ALA A 229 10.35 -38.00 -19.25
CA ALA A 229 10.25 -36.55 -19.06
C ALA A 229 10.48 -35.76 -20.35
N VAL A 230 9.74 -34.65 -20.47
CA VAL A 230 9.93 -33.61 -21.49
C VAL A 230 9.93 -32.24 -20.83
N TYR A 231 10.55 -31.25 -21.47
CA TYR A 231 10.39 -29.86 -21.08
C TYR A 231 9.14 -29.25 -21.73
N CYS A 232 8.56 -28.24 -21.09
CA CYS A 232 7.42 -27.52 -21.62
C CYS A 232 7.43 -26.01 -21.30
N LYS A 233 6.65 -25.25 -22.07
CA LYS A 233 6.22 -23.86 -21.76
C LYS A 233 4.71 -23.83 -21.71
N PHE A 234 4.13 -23.17 -20.71
CA PHE A 234 2.67 -22.98 -20.61
C PHE A 234 2.25 -21.65 -21.24
N HIS A 235 1.18 -21.69 -22.06
CA HIS A 235 0.55 -20.52 -22.68
C HIS A 235 -0.95 -20.57 -22.46
N TYR A 236 -1.57 -19.46 -22.10
CA TYR A 236 -3.02 -19.36 -22.02
C TYR A 236 -3.48 -18.10 -22.73
N LYS A 237 -4.07 -18.31 -23.93
CA LYS A 237 -4.41 -17.25 -24.88
C LYS A 237 -5.82 -16.75 -24.61
N THR A 238 -6.00 -15.44 -24.56
CA THR A 238 -7.32 -14.84 -24.28
C THR A 238 -8.30 -15.16 -25.41
N ASP A 239 -9.48 -15.67 -25.06
CA ASP A 239 -10.55 -15.91 -26.02
C ASP A 239 -11.31 -14.62 -26.36
N GLN A 240 -11.08 -13.53 -25.60
CA GLN A 240 -11.66 -12.21 -25.82
C GLN A 240 -10.89 -11.38 -26.87
N GLY A 241 -9.74 -11.88 -27.33
CA GLY A 241 -8.82 -11.15 -28.20
C GLY A 241 -7.92 -10.17 -27.42
N ILE A 242 -6.72 -9.94 -27.97
CA ILE A 242 -5.78 -8.95 -27.42
C ILE A 242 -6.29 -7.53 -27.73
N ARG A 243 -6.36 -6.69 -26.69
CA ARG A 243 -6.70 -5.28 -26.78
C ARG A 243 -5.84 -4.51 -25.78
N ASN A 244 -5.33 -3.36 -26.22
CA ASN A 244 -4.43 -2.51 -25.43
C ASN A 244 -4.96 -1.08 -25.43
N LEU A 245 -4.65 -0.34 -24.38
CA LEU A 245 -4.93 1.08 -24.27
C LEU A 245 -3.83 1.89 -24.98
N THR A 246 -4.23 3.02 -25.56
CA THR A 246 -3.28 4.06 -25.97
C THR A 246 -2.63 4.67 -24.73
N VAL A 247 -1.50 5.36 -24.89
CA VAL A 247 -0.85 6.03 -23.75
C VAL A 247 -1.76 7.11 -23.17
N GLU A 248 -2.49 7.82 -24.03
CA GLU A 248 -3.42 8.88 -23.68
C GLU A 248 -4.63 8.34 -22.89
N ASP A 249 -5.24 7.23 -23.35
CA ASP A 249 -6.36 6.61 -22.65
C ASP A 249 -5.94 6.03 -21.30
N ALA A 250 -4.76 5.41 -21.26
CA ALA A 250 -4.18 4.87 -20.03
C ALA A 250 -3.93 5.95 -18.97
N GLN A 251 -3.40 7.10 -19.41
CA GLN A 251 -3.18 8.28 -18.58
C GLN A 251 -4.49 8.85 -18.04
N ARG A 252 -5.49 9.02 -18.91
CA ARG A 252 -6.83 9.49 -18.50
C ARG A 252 -7.44 8.56 -17.45
N LEU A 253 -7.51 7.26 -17.75
CA LEU A 253 -8.06 6.24 -16.82
C LEU A 253 -7.29 6.16 -15.51
N ALA A 254 -5.96 6.40 -15.51
CA ALA A 254 -5.20 6.37 -14.28
C ALA A 254 -5.61 7.44 -13.26
N SER A 255 -6.28 8.50 -13.72
CA SER A 255 -6.87 9.53 -12.85
C SER A 255 -8.38 9.35 -12.64
N GLU A 256 -9.12 8.95 -13.67
CA GLU A 256 -10.58 8.82 -13.63
C GLU A 256 -11.04 7.56 -12.90
N ASP A 257 -10.37 6.43 -13.14
CA ASP A 257 -10.63 5.13 -12.53
C ASP A 257 -9.31 4.38 -12.31
N PRO A 258 -8.58 4.68 -11.22
CA PRO A 258 -7.32 4.00 -10.91
C PRO A 258 -7.50 2.49 -10.67
N ASP A 259 -8.73 1.99 -10.59
CA ASP A 259 -9.08 0.59 -10.35
C ASP A 259 -9.78 -0.07 -11.56
N TYR A 260 -9.60 0.53 -12.75
CA TYR A 260 -10.26 0.15 -14.00
C TYR A 260 -10.23 -1.36 -14.30
N ALA A 261 -9.11 -2.04 -14.07
CA ALA A 261 -9.01 -3.47 -14.42
C ALA A 261 -9.69 -4.37 -13.38
N ILE A 262 -9.73 -3.96 -12.11
CA ILE A 262 -10.54 -4.60 -11.06
C ILE A 262 -12.02 -4.41 -11.38
N HIS A 263 -12.40 -3.18 -11.72
CA HIS A 263 -13.75 -2.81 -12.10
C HIS A 263 -14.25 -3.63 -13.31
N ASP A 264 -13.52 -3.62 -14.43
CA ASP A 264 -13.83 -4.39 -15.65
C ASP A 264 -14.03 -5.88 -15.36
N LEU A 265 -13.14 -6.50 -14.58
CA LEU A 265 -13.23 -7.92 -14.27
C LEU A 265 -14.47 -8.24 -13.43
N TYR A 266 -14.75 -7.42 -12.40
CA TYR A 266 -15.90 -7.62 -11.54
C TYR A 266 -17.20 -7.53 -12.34
N GLU A 267 -17.35 -6.46 -13.14
CA GLU A 267 -18.56 -6.23 -13.95
C GLU A 267 -18.76 -7.32 -14.99
N ALA A 268 -17.70 -7.73 -15.69
CA ALA A 268 -17.81 -8.78 -16.69
C ALA A 268 -18.37 -10.08 -16.08
N ILE A 269 -17.86 -10.50 -14.92
CA ILE A 269 -18.33 -11.71 -14.24
C ILE A 269 -19.74 -11.51 -13.67
N ALA A 270 -20.02 -10.37 -13.03
CA ALA A 270 -21.32 -10.08 -12.46
C ALA A 270 -22.43 -10.07 -13.53
N ASN A 271 -22.09 -9.69 -14.77
CA ASN A 271 -22.99 -9.66 -15.93
C ASN A 271 -23.01 -10.98 -16.74
N GLY A 272 -22.33 -12.04 -16.28
CA GLY A 272 -22.31 -13.33 -16.97
C GLY A 272 -21.41 -13.38 -18.20
N ASN A 273 -20.64 -12.33 -18.47
CA ASN A 273 -19.63 -12.26 -19.53
C ASN A 273 -18.30 -12.87 -19.04
N PHE A 274 -18.34 -14.16 -18.74
CA PHE A 274 -17.24 -14.90 -18.13
C PHE A 274 -16.01 -14.92 -19.03
N PRO A 275 -14.88 -14.28 -18.65
CA PRO A 275 -13.69 -14.33 -19.47
C PRO A 275 -13.07 -15.73 -19.43
N SER A 276 -12.51 -16.13 -20.56
CA SER A 276 -11.83 -17.40 -20.72
C SER A 276 -10.53 -17.32 -21.50
N TRP A 277 -9.70 -18.33 -21.29
CA TRP A 277 -8.42 -18.51 -21.97
C TRP A 277 -8.25 -19.95 -22.42
N THR A 278 -7.86 -20.15 -23.66
CA THR A 278 -7.46 -21.46 -24.16
C THR A 278 -6.02 -21.77 -23.73
N PHE A 279 -5.83 -22.89 -23.03
CA PHE A 279 -4.57 -23.33 -22.44
C PHE A 279 -3.81 -24.27 -23.39
N TYR A 280 -2.52 -24.01 -23.57
CA TYR A 280 -1.61 -24.72 -24.46
C TYR A 280 -0.28 -25.01 -23.76
N ILE A 281 0.43 -25.99 -24.32
CA ILE A 281 1.84 -26.24 -24.03
C ILE A 281 2.67 -26.21 -25.30
N GLN A 282 3.92 -25.75 -25.21
CA GLN A 282 4.98 -26.18 -26.13
C GLN A 282 5.73 -27.34 -25.46
N VAL A 283 6.26 -28.28 -26.24
CA VAL A 283 7.00 -29.45 -25.73
C VAL A 283 8.36 -29.52 -26.41
N MET A 284 9.41 -29.70 -25.62
CA MET A 284 10.79 -29.89 -26.08
C MET A 284 11.37 -31.11 -25.38
N THR A 285 11.94 -32.04 -26.13
CA THR A 285 12.62 -33.23 -25.60
C THR A 285 13.96 -32.86 -24.97
N PHE A 286 14.51 -33.74 -24.14
CA PHE A 286 15.83 -33.54 -23.55
C PHE A 286 16.93 -33.48 -24.62
N GLN A 287 16.81 -34.27 -25.70
CA GLN A 287 17.78 -34.25 -26.81
C GLN A 287 17.72 -32.95 -27.61
N GLU A 288 16.53 -32.36 -27.78
CA GLU A 288 16.37 -31.05 -28.43
C GLU A 288 16.94 -29.94 -27.56
N ALA A 289 16.74 -30.00 -26.23
CA ALA A 289 17.25 -29.00 -25.29
C ALA A 289 18.79 -28.86 -25.35
N GLU A 290 19.53 -29.96 -25.51
CA GLU A 290 20.99 -29.94 -25.67
C GLU A 290 21.44 -29.28 -26.99
N LYS A 291 20.62 -29.37 -28.04
CA LYS A 291 20.92 -28.85 -29.39
C LYS A 291 20.32 -27.48 -29.65
N PHE A 292 19.47 -26.97 -28.74
CA PHE A 292 18.79 -25.72 -28.93
C PHE A 292 19.81 -24.57 -29.02
N LYS A 293 19.59 -23.67 -29.99
CA LYS A 293 20.54 -22.59 -30.30
C LYS A 293 20.82 -21.68 -29.10
N PHE A 294 19.84 -21.50 -28.24
CA PHE A 294 19.96 -20.75 -27.00
C PHE A 294 19.89 -21.69 -25.80
N ASN A 295 20.19 -21.20 -24.60
CA ASN A 295 19.87 -21.93 -23.39
C ASN A 295 18.33 -22.06 -23.27
N PRO A 296 17.74 -23.27 -23.31
CA PRO A 296 16.29 -23.44 -23.25
C PRO A 296 15.70 -23.09 -21.88
N PHE A 297 16.54 -22.86 -20.87
CA PHE A 297 16.19 -22.46 -19.51
C PHE A 297 16.47 -20.98 -19.22
N ASP A 298 16.92 -20.20 -20.21
CA ASP A 298 17.07 -18.76 -20.10
C ASP A 298 15.71 -18.08 -20.24
N LEU A 299 15.25 -17.44 -19.16
CA LEU A 299 13.95 -16.77 -19.09
C LEU A 299 13.83 -15.55 -20.02
N THR A 300 14.93 -15.06 -20.59
CA THR A 300 14.92 -13.99 -21.59
C THR A 300 14.66 -14.52 -23.01
N LYS A 301 14.51 -15.84 -23.18
CA LYS A 301 14.32 -16.49 -24.48
C LYS A 301 12.94 -17.14 -24.62
N ILE A 302 12.34 -16.95 -25.81
CA ILE A 302 11.17 -17.72 -26.24
C ILE A 302 11.61 -18.97 -27.01
N TRP A 303 10.72 -19.96 -27.07
CA TRP A 303 10.81 -21.07 -28.02
C TRP A 303 10.00 -20.68 -29.27
N PRO A 304 10.62 -20.54 -30.45
CA PRO A 304 9.89 -20.14 -31.65
C PRO A 304 8.72 -21.08 -31.94
N HIS A 305 7.53 -20.53 -32.19
CA HIS A 305 6.34 -21.34 -32.45
C HIS A 305 6.44 -22.18 -33.73
N GLY A 306 7.29 -21.78 -34.69
CA GLY A 306 7.57 -22.55 -35.90
C GLY A 306 8.32 -23.86 -35.61
N ASP A 307 9.20 -23.85 -34.61
CA ASP A 307 9.97 -25.03 -34.19
C ASP A 307 9.20 -25.86 -33.15
N TYR A 308 8.52 -25.17 -32.24
CA TYR A 308 7.76 -25.77 -31.13
C TYR A 308 6.32 -25.24 -31.15
N PRO A 309 5.41 -25.88 -31.91
CA PRO A 309 4.03 -25.41 -32.03
C PRO A 309 3.25 -25.51 -30.71
N LEU A 310 2.20 -24.70 -30.58
CA LEU A 310 1.28 -24.78 -29.45
C LEU A 310 0.41 -26.03 -29.55
N ILE A 311 0.43 -26.86 -28.51
CA ILE A 311 -0.40 -28.04 -28.36
C ILE A 311 -1.56 -27.68 -27.40
N PRO A 312 -2.82 -27.78 -27.85
CA PRO A 312 -3.96 -27.45 -26.98
C PRO A 312 -4.08 -28.46 -25.85
N VAL A 313 -4.57 -28.00 -24.69
CA VAL A 313 -4.75 -28.81 -23.47
C VAL A 313 -6.16 -28.64 -22.91
N GLY A 314 -6.59 -27.40 -22.70
CA GLY A 314 -7.79 -27.12 -21.92
C GLY A 314 -8.25 -25.68 -22.00
N LYS A 315 -9.18 -25.30 -21.13
CA LYS A 315 -9.76 -23.96 -21.07
C LYS A 315 -9.86 -23.49 -19.62
N LEU A 316 -9.40 -22.28 -19.34
CA LEU A 316 -9.61 -21.56 -18.08
C LEU A 316 -10.84 -20.68 -18.24
N VAL A 317 -11.78 -20.73 -17.29
CA VAL A 317 -12.98 -19.89 -17.28
C VAL A 317 -13.15 -19.27 -15.89
N LEU A 318 -13.34 -17.94 -15.84
CA LEU A 318 -13.61 -17.22 -14.59
C LEU A 318 -15.09 -16.83 -14.54
N ASN A 319 -15.82 -17.40 -13.58
CA ASN A 319 -17.27 -17.25 -13.51
C ASN A 319 -17.79 -16.89 -12.11
N ARG A 320 -16.89 -16.55 -11.18
CA ARG A 320 -17.27 -16.16 -9.82
C ARG A 320 -16.35 -15.08 -9.27
N ASN A 321 -16.95 -13.96 -8.88
CA ASN A 321 -16.28 -12.88 -8.15
C ASN A 321 -15.96 -13.30 -6.72
N PRO A 322 -14.98 -12.65 -6.06
CA PRO A 322 -14.77 -12.82 -4.62
C PRO A 322 -16.02 -12.43 -3.83
N THR A 323 -16.20 -13.05 -2.66
CA THR A 323 -17.23 -12.64 -1.70
C THR A 323 -16.68 -11.57 -0.77
N ASN A 324 -15.40 -11.70 -0.39
CA ASN A 324 -14.65 -10.67 0.30
C ASN A 324 -13.24 -10.59 -0.30
N TYR A 325 -12.88 -9.44 -0.86
CA TYR A 325 -11.60 -9.22 -1.53
C TYR A 325 -10.41 -9.49 -0.60
N PHE A 326 -10.47 -9.08 0.66
CA PHE A 326 -9.33 -9.25 1.57
C PHE A 326 -9.05 -10.74 1.85
N THR A 327 -10.09 -11.53 2.16
CA THR A 327 -9.93 -12.97 2.44
C THR A 327 -9.64 -13.79 1.18
N ASP A 328 -10.27 -13.42 0.06
CA ASP A 328 -10.27 -14.23 -1.15
C ASP A 328 -9.16 -13.84 -2.14
N VAL A 329 -8.65 -12.61 -2.08
CA VAL A 329 -7.67 -12.06 -3.04
C VAL A 329 -6.41 -11.55 -2.34
N GLU A 330 -6.54 -10.68 -1.33
CA GLU A 330 -5.35 -10.12 -0.66
C GLU A 330 -4.57 -11.20 0.08
N GLN A 331 -5.26 -12.13 0.75
CA GLN A 331 -4.65 -13.27 1.45
C GLN A 331 -4.30 -14.47 0.55
N LEU A 332 -4.62 -14.41 -0.75
CA LEU A 332 -4.32 -15.48 -1.68
C LEU A 332 -2.79 -15.62 -1.88
N ALA A 333 -2.25 -16.80 -1.63
CA ALA A 333 -0.84 -17.14 -1.77
C ALA A 333 -0.65 -18.14 -2.93
N PHE A 334 0.14 -17.77 -3.94
CA PHE A 334 0.51 -18.65 -5.04
C PHE A 334 1.99 -18.99 -4.97
N ASP A 335 2.35 -20.26 -4.88
CA ASP A 335 3.76 -20.67 -4.77
C ASP A 335 4.16 -21.50 -5.98
N PRO A 336 5.09 -21.07 -6.84
CA PRO A 336 5.55 -21.92 -7.94
C PRO A 336 6.14 -23.26 -7.49
N SER A 337 6.46 -23.46 -6.20
CA SER A 337 6.82 -24.77 -5.63
C SER A 337 5.65 -25.73 -5.47
N ASN A 338 4.41 -25.25 -5.49
CA ASN A 338 3.20 -26.09 -5.46
C ASN A 338 3.02 -26.73 -6.83
N MET A 339 3.69 -27.86 -7.05
CA MET A 339 3.60 -28.67 -8.26
C MET A 339 3.18 -30.11 -7.89
N PRO A 340 2.04 -30.62 -8.40
CA PRO A 340 1.63 -32.00 -8.16
C PRO A 340 2.49 -32.99 -8.98
N PRO A 341 2.45 -34.29 -8.66
CA PRO A 341 3.18 -35.32 -9.38
C PRO A 341 2.94 -35.26 -10.90
N GLY A 342 4.02 -35.23 -11.68
CA GLY A 342 3.94 -35.11 -13.15
C GLY A 342 4.21 -33.70 -13.69
N ILE A 343 4.36 -32.71 -12.81
CA ILE A 343 4.85 -31.36 -13.12
C ILE A 343 6.03 -31.09 -12.20
N GLU A 344 7.16 -30.66 -12.75
CA GLU A 344 8.40 -30.40 -12.02
C GLU A 344 9.09 -29.13 -12.54
N PRO A 345 9.94 -28.47 -11.74
CA PRO A 345 10.72 -27.34 -12.22
C PRO A 345 11.81 -27.79 -13.21
N SER A 346 12.24 -26.86 -14.06
CA SER A 346 13.45 -27.00 -14.87
C SER A 346 14.66 -26.35 -14.19
N PRO A 347 15.88 -26.47 -14.78
CA PRO A 347 17.08 -25.77 -14.28
C PRO A 347 17.09 -24.24 -14.45
N ASP A 348 16.01 -23.61 -14.94
CA ASP A 348 15.90 -22.15 -15.05
C ASP A 348 16.21 -21.48 -13.70
N LYS A 349 17.29 -20.70 -13.64
CA LYS A 349 17.79 -20.09 -12.39
C LYS A 349 16.77 -19.14 -11.76
N MET A 350 15.96 -18.45 -12.57
CA MET A 350 14.89 -17.60 -12.05
C MET A 350 13.80 -18.46 -11.42
N LEU A 351 13.35 -19.52 -12.09
CA LEU A 351 12.36 -20.44 -11.53
C LEU A 351 12.85 -21.03 -10.21
N GLN A 352 14.08 -21.52 -10.16
CA GLN A 352 14.69 -22.09 -8.96
C GLN A 352 14.69 -21.10 -7.78
N GLY A 353 15.03 -19.83 -8.00
CA GLY A 353 14.96 -18.80 -6.96
C GLY A 353 13.52 -18.52 -6.48
N ARG A 354 12.52 -18.62 -7.37
CA ARG A 354 11.11 -18.46 -7.01
C ARG A 354 10.57 -19.61 -6.16
N LEU A 355 11.16 -20.82 -6.21
CA LEU A 355 10.73 -21.97 -5.41
C LEU A 355 10.89 -21.73 -3.90
N ILE A 356 11.86 -20.91 -3.49
CA ILE A 356 12.06 -20.53 -2.09
C ILE A 356 11.37 -19.22 -1.72
N SER A 357 11.46 -18.20 -2.59
CA SER A 357 11.04 -16.83 -2.26
C SER A 357 9.55 -16.68 -2.00
N TYR A 358 8.68 -17.37 -2.76
CA TYR A 358 7.24 -17.23 -2.58
C TYR A 358 6.74 -17.79 -1.24
N PRO A 359 7.03 -19.05 -0.87
CA PRO A 359 6.70 -19.55 0.47
C PRO A 359 7.33 -18.73 1.59
N ASP A 360 8.51 -18.16 1.37
CA ASP A 360 9.23 -17.36 2.35
C ASP A 360 8.55 -16.01 2.62
N THR A 361 8.23 -15.25 1.57
CA THR A 361 7.48 -14.00 1.71
C THR A 361 6.05 -14.23 2.22
N HIS A 362 5.41 -15.37 1.90
CA HIS A 362 4.10 -15.72 2.45
C HIS A 362 4.12 -15.99 3.96
N ARG A 363 5.17 -16.65 4.47
CA ARG A 363 5.34 -16.85 5.92
C ARG A 363 5.52 -15.54 6.69
N HIS A 364 6.14 -14.53 6.06
CA HIS A 364 6.26 -13.18 6.62
C HIS A 364 4.93 -12.42 6.55
N ARG A 365 4.37 -12.33 5.35
CA ARG A 365 3.21 -11.47 5.05
C ARG A 365 1.92 -11.94 5.70
N LEU A 366 1.67 -13.25 5.69
CA LEU A 366 0.41 -13.86 6.16
C LEU A 366 0.59 -14.63 7.47
N GLY A 367 1.80 -15.14 7.73
CA GLY A 367 2.13 -15.92 8.91
C GLY A 367 2.50 -17.37 8.58
N ALA A 368 3.05 -18.07 9.58
CA ALA A 368 3.60 -19.41 9.42
C ALA A 368 2.59 -20.43 8.87
N ASN A 369 1.32 -20.29 9.25
CA ASN A 369 0.22 -21.19 8.89
C ASN A 369 -0.65 -20.69 7.72
N TYR A 370 -0.13 -19.84 6.82
CA TYR A 370 -0.91 -19.23 5.72
C TYR A 370 -1.64 -20.24 4.81
N LEU A 371 -1.16 -21.49 4.70
CA LEU A 371 -1.81 -22.57 3.96
C LEU A 371 -3.10 -23.08 4.61
N GLN A 372 -3.36 -22.74 5.87
CA GLN A 372 -4.62 -23.05 6.56
C GLN A 372 -5.73 -22.04 6.25
N LEU A 373 -5.38 -20.87 5.68
CA LEU A 373 -6.38 -19.89 5.24
C LEU A 373 -7.28 -20.53 4.16
N PRO A 374 -8.61 -20.32 4.18
CA PRO A 374 -9.55 -21.05 3.33
C PRO A 374 -9.21 -21.03 1.83
N VAL A 375 -8.79 -19.88 1.30
CA VAL A 375 -8.45 -19.73 -0.13
C VAL A 375 -7.14 -20.43 -0.50
N ASN A 376 -6.24 -20.65 0.45
CA ASN A 376 -4.93 -21.29 0.24
C ASN A 376 -4.96 -22.79 0.53
N CYS A 377 -5.94 -23.24 1.31
CA CYS A 377 -6.11 -24.64 1.68
C CYS A 377 -6.26 -25.52 0.44
N PRO A 378 -5.49 -26.62 0.31
CA PRO A 378 -5.69 -27.60 -0.75
C PRO A 378 -6.90 -28.48 -0.43
N TYR A 379 -8.09 -27.89 -0.33
CA TYR A 379 -9.32 -28.55 0.17
C TYR A 379 -9.77 -29.77 -0.65
N ARG A 380 -9.21 -29.97 -1.85
CA ARG A 380 -9.42 -31.14 -2.72
C ARG A 380 -8.48 -32.33 -2.40
N ALA A 381 -7.50 -32.13 -1.53
CA ALA A 381 -6.56 -33.13 -1.07
C ALA A 381 -6.57 -33.21 0.47
N ARG A 382 -6.12 -34.36 1.01
CA ARG A 382 -5.94 -34.51 2.46
C ARG A 382 -4.52 -34.12 2.86
N VAL A 383 -4.37 -33.04 3.63
CA VAL A 383 -3.09 -32.69 4.24
C VAL A 383 -2.85 -33.59 5.45
N ALA A 384 -1.82 -34.43 5.39
CA ALA A 384 -1.42 -35.32 6.49
C ALA A 384 0.10 -35.44 6.51
N ASN A 385 0.74 -34.88 7.55
CA ASN A 385 2.19 -34.75 7.63
C ASN A 385 2.68 -34.61 9.10
N TYR A 386 3.93 -34.16 9.27
CA TYR A 386 4.61 -34.04 10.56
C TYR A 386 4.82 -32.60 11.03
N GLN A 387 4.25 -31.62 10.33
CA GLN A 387 4.28 -30.22 10.75
C GLN A 387 3.19 -29.96 11.81
N ARG A 388 3.51 -29.15 12.84
CA ARG A 388 2.63 -28.84 13.96
C ARG A 388 2.79 -27.39 14.40
N ASP A 389 1.82 -26.92 15.16
CA ASP A 389 1.85 -25.68 15.94
C ASP A 389 1.90 -24.41 15.09
N GLY A 390 2.77 -23.46 15.42
CA GLY A 390 2.85 -22.15 14.77
C GLY A 390 1.71 -21.19 15.17
N PRO A 391 1.91 -19.87 15.00
CA PRO A 391 0.88 -18.89 15.29
C PRO A 391 -0.38 -19.11 14.42
N MET A 392 -1.56 -18.82 14.99
CA MET A 392 -2.86 -18.95 14.31
C MET A 392 -3.12 -20.35 13.73
N CYS A 393 -2.85 -21.42 14.49
CA CYS A 393 -3.26 -22.77 14.09
C CYS A 393 -4.79 -22.90 14.22
N PHE A 394 -5.49 -22.98 13.08
CA PHE A 394 -6.96 -22.96 13.00
C PHE A 394 -7.58 -24.36 13.01
N SER A 395 -6.84 -25.38 12.56
CA SER A 395 -7.33 -26.76 12.54
C SER A 395 -7.14 -27.44 13.90
N ASP A 396 -7.52 -28.71 14.00
CA ASP A 396 -7.22 -29.59 15.14
C ASP A 396 -5.71 -29.92 15.31
N ASN A 397 -4.82 -29.24 14.56
CA ASN A 397 -3.37 -29.50 14.51
C ASN A 397 -3.02 -30.98 14.23
N GLN A 398 -3.87 -31.70 13.48
CA GLN A 398 -3.77 -33.15 13.24
C GLN A 398 -3.89 -34.03 14.52
N GLY A 399 -4.48 -33.48 15.59
CA GLY A 399 -4.84 -34.19 16.81
C GLY A 399 -3.67 -34.91 17.49
N GLY A 400 -3.95 -36.12 17.99
CA GLY A 400 -2.97 -36.98 18.67
C GLY A 400 -2.06 -37.80 17.75
N ALA A 401 -2.00 -37.51 16.45
CA ALA A 401 -1.17 -38.26 15.51
C ALA A 401 0.34 -38.02 15.79
N PRO A 402 1.20 -39.06 15.74
CA PRO A 402 2.65 -38.93 15.91
C PRO A 402 3.25 -37.81 15.05
N ASN A 403 4.10 -36.97 15.65
CA ASN A 403 4.68 -35.78 15.01
C ASN A 403 6.14 -35.98 14.55
N TYR A 404 6.62 -37.22 14.44
CA TYR A 404 7.96 -37.57 13.96
C TYR A 404 7.92 -38.70 12.92
N PHE A 405 8.92 -38.73 12.02
CA PHE A 405 9.06 -39.73 10.97
C PHE A 405 10.52 -40.24 10.89
N PRO A 406 10.76 -41.57 10.75
CA PRO A 406 9.77 -42.66 10.73
C PRO A 406 9.17 -42.93 12.13
N ASN A 407 8.03 -43.63 12.18
CA ASN A 407 7.35 -44.01 13.42
C ASN A 407 6.71 -45.42 13.31
N SER A 408 6.35 -46.02 14.45
CA SER A 408 5.72 -47.35 14.52
C SER A 408 4.22 -47.31 14.87
N PHE A 409 3.57 -46.16 14.65
CA PHE A 409 2.22 -45.85 15.15
C PHE A 409 1.25 -45.50 14.02
N SER A 410 1.53 -45.94 12.79
CA SER A 410 0.67 -45.79 11.61
C SER A 410 0.34 -44.34 11.22
N ALA A 411 1.22 -43.39 11.54
CA ALA A 411 1.12 -42.02 11.01
C ALA A 411 1.45 -41.99 9.48
N PRO A 412 1.26 -40.85 8.78
CA PRO A 412 1.40 -40.76 7.32
C PRO A 412 2.72 -41.31 6.74
N GLU A 413 2.63 -42.12 5.68
CA GLU A 413 3.78 -42.78 5.04
C GLU A 413 4.16 -42.17 3.69
N ASN A 414 5.39 -42.45 3.25
CA ASN A 414 5.87 -42.07 1.92
C ASN A 414 5.09 -42.79 0.80
N GLN A 415 4.91 -42.14 -0.34
CA GLN A 415 4.33 -42.73 -1.55
C GLN A 415 5.41 -42.86 -2.64
N PRO A 416 6.04 -44.04 -2.85
CA PRO A 416 7.13 -44.18 -3.82
C PRO A 416 6.73 -43.90 -5.28
N CYS A 417 5.45 -44.06 -5.62
CA CYS A 417 4.94 -43.86 -6.97
C CYS A 417 4.99 -42.38 -7.42
N VAL A 418 5.02 -41.42 -6.50
CA VAL A 418 5.06 -39.97 -6.81
C VAL A 418 6.46 -39.38 -6.80
N LYS A 419 7.50 -40.22 -6.71
CA LYS A 419 8.90 -39.80 -6.73
C LYS A 419 9.24 -38.94 -7.95
N GLU A 420 10.10 -37.95 -7.74
CA GLU A 420 10.56 -36.98 -8.73
C GLU A 420 11.46 -37.65 -9.79
N HIS A 421 11.44 -37.09 -11.00
CA HIS A 421 12.27 -37.52 -12.10
C HIS A 421 13.75 -37.18 -11.88
N LYS A 422 14.59 -38.22 -11.86
CA LYS A 422 16.05 -38.10 -11.77
C LYS A 422 16.65 -37.68 -13.11
N PHE A 423 17.46 -36.62 -13.12
CA PHE A 423 18.28 -36.24 -14.27
C PHE A 423 19.75 -36.12 -13.84
N LYS A 424 20.68 -36.36 -14.76
CA LYS A 424 22.11 -36.25 -14.48
C LYS A 424 22.55 -34.80 -14.62
N VAL A 425 23.40 -34.37 -13.69
CA VAL A 425 24.14 -33.11 -13.77
C VAL A 425 25.61 -33.48 -13.65
N SER A 426 26.43 -33.09 -14.63
CA SER A 426 27.85 -33.47 -14.70
C SER A 426 28.68 -32.23 -15.05
N SER A 427 28.94 -31.41 -14.06
CA SER A 427 29.79 -30.22 -14.17
C SER A 427 30.18 -29.76 -12.76
N ASP A 428 31.13 -28.83 -12.67
CA ASP A 428 31.53 -28.24 -11.41
C ASP A 428 30.39 -27.44 -10.78
N VAL A 429 30.47 -27.26 -9.47
CA VAL A 429 29.61 -26.32 -8.76
C VAL A 429 30.28 -24.96 -8.77
N ALA A 430 29.71 -23.99 -9.46
CA ALA A 430 30.28 -22.65 -9.58
C ALA A 430 29.21 -21.58 -9.85
N ARG A 431 29.62 -20.31 -9.72
CA ARG A 431 28.83 -19.15 -10.12
C ARG A 431 29.10 -18.86 -11.60
N TYR A 432 28.33 -19.50 -12.48
CA TYR A 432 28.56 -19.39 -13.93
C TYR A 432 27.99 -18.08 -14.47
N ASN A 433 28.89 -17.25 -14.99
CA ASN A 433 28.55 -16.01 -15.67
C ASN A 433 27.73 -16.27 -16.94
N SER A 434 26.72 -15.43 -17.18
CA SER A 434 25.83 -15.50 -18.35
C SER A 434 25.86 -14.23 -19.21
N THR A 435 26.79 -13.29 -18.96
CA THR A 435 26.88 -12.04 -19.73
C THR A 435 27.14 -12.23 -21.22
N ASP A 436 27.87 -13.29 -21.59
CA ASP A 436 28.25 -13.57 -22.98
C ASP A 436 27.16 -14.31 -23.77
N GLU A 437 26.06 -14.68 -23.12
CA GLU A 437 24.90 -15.24 -23.81
C GLU A 437 24.20 -14.18 -24.69
N ASP A 438 23.56 -14.62 -25.77
CA ASP A 438 22.91 -13.72 -26.74
C ASP A 438 21.82 -12.86 -26.07
N ASN A 439 21.87 -11.54 -26.31
CA ASN A 439 20.94 -10.56 -25.75
C ASN A 439 20.10 -9.82 -26.81
N VAL A 440 20.35 -10.08 -28.11
CA VAL A 440 19.86 -9.22 -29.20
C VAL A 440 19.12 -9.98 -30.30
N SER A 441 19.39 -11.27 -30.53
CA SER A 441 18.88 -11.97 -31.71
C SER A 441 17.36 -12.08 -31.70
N GLN A 442 16.75 -12.51 -30.60
CA GLN A 442 15.29 -12.59 -30.50
C GLN A 442 14.62 -11.22 -30.39
N VAL A 443 15.32 -10.23 -29.84
CA VAL A 443 14.82 -8.83 -29.79
C VAL A 443 14.75 -8.23 -31.18
N ARG A 444 15.75 -8.52 -32.03
CA ARG A 444 15.77 -8.12 -33.44
C ARG A 444 14.66 -8.80 -34.22
N ASP A 445 14.41 -10.08 -33.96
CA ASP A 445 13.29 -10.80 -34.57
C ASP A 445 11.93 -10.21 -34.14
N PHE A 446 11.77 -9.87 -32.86
CA PHE A 446 10.58 -9.17 -32.38
C PHE A 446 10.39 -7.82 -33.10
N TYR A 447 11.43 -6.99 -33.16
CA TYR A 447 11.38 -5.68 -33.80
C TYR A 447 11.11 -5.79 -35.32
N ARG A 448 11.81 -6.66 -36.04
CA ARG A 448 11.73 -6.74 -37.52
C ARG A 448 10.59 -7.59 -38.06
N LYS A 449 10.22 -8.67 -37.36
CA LYS A 449 9.32 -9.71 -37.90
C LYS A 449 7.97 -9.77 -37.20
N VAL A 450 7.88 -9.27 -35.96
CA VAL A 450 6.62 -9.32 -35.18
C VAL A 450 5.90 -7.99 -35.20
N LEU A 451 6.62 -6.88 -35.04
CA LEU A 451 6.01 -5.55 -35.02
C LEU A 451 5.82 -4.98 -36.43
N SER A 452 4.67 -4.37 -36.66
CA SER A 452 4.42 -3.48 -37.79
C SER A 452 5.27 -2.21 -37.71
N GLU A 453 5.30 -1.41 -38.78
CA GLU A 453 6.00 -0.12 -38.79
C GLU A 453 5.42 0.86 -37.75
N GLU A 454 4.09 0.94 -37.64
CA GLU A 454 3.42 1.80 -36.66
C GLU A 454 3.68 1.36 -35.21
N GLU A 455 3.72 0.06 -34.94
CA GLU A 455 4.08 -0.46 -33.61
C GLU A 455 5.55 -0.20 -33.27
N ARG A 456 6.47 -0.28 -34.25
CA ARG A 456 7.87 0.09 -34.06
C ARG A 456 8.04 1.56 -33.72
N LYS A 457 7.29 2.44 -34.40
CA LYS A 457 7.28 3.87 -34.12
C LYS A 457 6.79 4.14 -32.68
N ARG A 458 5.64 3.58 -32.28
CA ARG A 458 5.12 3.73 -30.92
C ARG A 458 6.08 3.17 -29.87
N LEU A 459 6.73 2.03 -30.13
CA LEU A 459 7.76 1.47 -29.26
C LEU A 459 8.90 2.48 -29.00
N CYS A 460 9.44 3.09 -30.06
CA CYS A 460 10.48 4.11 -29.94
C CYS A 460 10.00 5.37 -29.19
N GLU A 461 8.79 5.85 -29.48
CA GLU A 461 8.15 6.99 -28.80
C GLU A 461 7.97 6.72 -27.30
N ASN A 462 7.45 5.55 -26.94
CA ASN A 462 7.25 5.13 -25.55
C ASN A 462 8.58 5.03 -24.79
N ILE A 463 9.63 4.47 -25.40
CA ILE A 463 10.97 4.38 -24.79
C ILE A 463 11.54 5.77 -24.58
N ALA A 464 11.58 6.59 -25.63
CA ALA A 464 12.15 7.93 -25.55
C ALA A 464 11.39 8.83 -24.57
N GLY A 465 10.06 8.69 -24.50
CA GLY A 465 9.20 9.43 -23.57
C GLY A 465 9.51 9.19 -22.09
N HIS A 466 10.04 8.02 -21.73
CA HIS A 466 10.51 7.71 -20.37
C HIS A 466 12.02 7.95 -20.19
N LEU A 467 12.83 7.55 -21.18
CA LEU A 467 14.30 7.66 -21.14
C LEU A 467 14.81 9.10 -21.16
N LYS A 468 14.04 10.05 -21.71
CA LYS A 468 14.41 11.47 -21.75
C LYS A 468 14.72 12.05 -20.37
N ASP A 469 14.15 11.49 -19.30
CA ASP A 469 14.32 12.03 -17.95
C ASP A 469 15.59 11.51 -17.27
N ALA A 470 16.19 10.43 -17.77
CA ALA A 470 17.49 9.93 -17.31
C ALA A 470 18.67 10.83 -17.74
N GLN A 471 19.82 10.72 -17.09
CA GLN A 471 21.04 11.45 -17.44
C GLN A 471 21.57 11.06 -18.82
N ILE A 472 22.22 12.02 -19.49
CA ILE A 472 22.68 11.87 -20.89
C ILE A 472 23.62 10.66 -21.07
N PHE A 473 24.48 10.35 -20.10
CA PHE A 473 25.37 9.19 -20.22
C PHE A 473 24.60 7.86 -20.17
N ILE A 474 23.51 7.80 -19.40
CA ILE A 474 22.59 6.64 -19.34
C ILE A 474 21.82 6.54 -20.65
N GLN A 475 21.28 7.66 -21.15
CA GLN A 475 20.63 7.73 -22.46
C GLN A 475 21.55 7.20 -23.56
N ASN A 476 22.81 7.64 -23.57
CA ASN A 476 23.80 7.19 -24.55
C ASN A 476 24.08 5.69 -24.47
N ARG A 477 24.22 5.14 -23.25
CA ARG A 477 24.42 3.71 -23.06
C ARG A 477 23.19 2.90 -23.48
N ALA A 478 21.98 3.33 -23.11
CA ALA A 478 20.74 2.69 -23.52
C ALA A 478 20.56 2.68 -25.04
N VAL A 479 20.75 3.82 -25.72
CA VAL A 479 20.69 3.91 -27.19
C VAL A 479 21.70 2.97 -27.85
N LYS A 480 22.92 2.87 -27.31
CA LYS A 480 23.91 1.92 -27.83
C LYS A 480 23.38 0.48 -27.78
N THR A 481 22.78 0.07 -26.67
CA THR A 481 22.21 -1.29 -26.55
C THR A 481 21.04 -1.52 -27.53
N PHE A 482 20.26 -0.48 -27.86
CA PHE A 482 19.23 -0.59 -28.92
C PHE A 482 19.83 -0.66 -30.32
N MET A 483 20.94 0.05 -30.58
CA MET A 483 21.68 -0.08 -31.86
C MET A 483 22.26 -1.49 -32.05
N ASP A 484 22.68 -2.16 -30.97
CA ASP A 484 23.16 -3.54 -31.00
C ASP A 484 22.03 -4.53 -31.38
N VAL A 485 20.77 -4.19 -31.05
CA VAL A 485 19.58 -4.92 -31.54
C VAL A 485 19.38 -4.63 -33.02
N ASP A 486 19.20 -3.36 -33.37
CA ASP A 486 18.95 -2.90 -34.73
C ASP A 486 19.33 -1.41 -34.91
N PRO A 487 20.06 -1.04 -35.99
CA PRO A 487 20.43 0.35 -36.24
C PRO A 487 19.25 1.33 -36.34
N ASP A 488 18.13 0.91 -36.94
CA ASP A 488 16.94 1.75 -37.07
C ASP A 488 16.26 1.94 -35.71
N TYR A 489 16.22 0.89 -34.88
CA TYR A 489 15.67 0.98 -33.54
C TYR A 489 16.43 1.98 -32.67
N GLY A 490 17.76 1.87 -32.62
CA GLY A 490 18.59 2.79 -31.85
C GLY A 490 18.57 4.23 -32.40
N SER A 491 18.57 4.41 -33.72
CA SER A 491 18.56 5.75 -34.35
C SER A 491 17.24 6.49 -34.19
N GLN A 492 16.10 5.80 -34.23
CA GLN A 492 14.80 6.42 -33.97
C GLN A 492 14.67 6.89 -32.53
N VAL A 493 15.07 6.06 -31.55
CA VAL A 493 15.09 6.46 -30.13
C VAL A 493 16.04 7.65 -29.93
N ARG A 494 17.22 7.64 -30.56
CA ARG A 494 18.15 8.77 -30.53
C ARG A 494 17.51 10.06 -31.04
N ALA A 495 16.88 10.04 -32.21
CA ALA A 495 16.28 11.22 -32.81
C ALA A 495 15.21 11.85 -31.91
N LEU A 496 14.38 11.02 -31.26
CA LEU A 496 13.37 11.48 -30.31
C LEU A 496 14.00 12.07 -29.04
N LEU A 497 15.05 11.43 -28.50
CA LEU A 497 15.77 11.96 -27.35
C LEU A 497 16.46 13.29 -27.67
N ASP A 498 17.07 13.42 -28.84
CA ASP A 498 17.71 14.67 -29.27
C ASP A 498 16.69 15.81 -29.35
N LYS A 499 15.47 15.52 -29.84
CA LYS A 499 14.33 16.45 -29.78
C LYS A 499 13.98 16.84 -28.34
N TYR A 500 13.72 15.86 -27.46
CA TYR A 500 13.34 16.14 -26.07
C TYR A 500 14.43 16.87 -25.27
N ASN A 501 15.69 16.55 -25.51
CA ASN A 501 16.81 17.19 -24.82
C ASN A 501 17.05 18.62 -25.32
N ALA A 502 16.73 18.93 -26.57
CA ALA A 502 16.80 20.30 -27.10
C ALA A 502 15.70 21.21 -26.51
N GLU A 503 14.56 20.64 -26.12
CA GLU A 503 13.42 21.35 -25.53
C GLU A 503 13.58 21.59 -24.01
N CYS A 504 14.55 20.94 -23.33
CA CYS A 504 14.76 21.00 -21.89
C CYS A 504 15.97 21.85 -21.45
N PRO A 505 15.97 22.46 -20.25
CA PRO A 505 17.16 23.13 -19.70
C PRO A 505 18.34 22.15 -19.56
N ALA A 506 19.56 22.64 -19.82
CA ALA A 506 20.77 21.81 -19.77
C ALA A 506 20.93 21.07 -18.43
N LYS A 507 20.97 19.73 -18.48
CA LYS A 507 21.23 18.88 -17.29
C LYS A 507 22.68 19.08 -16.84
N LYS A 508 22.90 19.34 -15.54
CA LYS A 508 24.26 19.43 -14.99
C LYS A 508 24.96 18.08 -15.13
N PRO A 509 26.16 18.00 -15.73
CA PRO A 509 26.88 16.74 -15.85
C PRO A 509 27.32 16.25 -14.47
N VAL A 510 26.96 15.01 -14.13
CA VAL A 510 27.46 14.33 -12.92
C VAL A 510 28.80 13.67 -13.26
N LYS A 511 29.76 13.75 -12.33
CA LYS A 511 31.02 13.01 -12.44
C LYS A 511 30.74 11.52 -12.35
N THR A 512 30.88 10.82 -13.48
CA THR A 512 30.79 9.36 -13.51
C THR A 512 32.06 8.74 -12.92
N TYR A 513 31.92 7.87 -11.92
CA TYR A 513 33.00 6.96 -11.55
C TYR A 513 33.08 5.86 -12.61
N SER A 514 33.98 6.00 -13.59
CA SER A 514 34.34 4.88 -14.45
C SER A 514 35.37 4.04 -13.72
N GLN A 515 34.94 2.99 -13.01
CA GLN A 515 35.88 1.98 -12.54
C GLN A 515 36.33 1.15 -13.75
N ARG A 516 37.43 1.59 -14.41
CA ARG A 516 38.26 0.68 -15.19
C ARG A 516 39.02 -0.18 -14.19
N TYR A 517 38.76 -1.48 -14.17
CA TYR A 517 39.57 -2.45 -13.44
C TYR A 517 40.96 -2.51 -14.07
N GLU A 518 41.89 -1.69 -13.57
CA GLU A 518 43.32 -1.93 -13.68
C GLU A 518 43.87 -2.25 -12.29
N PHE A 519 44.43 -3.45 -12.16
CA PHE A 519 45.11 -3.91 -10.95
C PHE A 519 46.37 -3.05 -10.72
N THR A 520 46.27 -2.04 -9.87
CA THR A 520 47.44 -1.38 -9.28
C THR A 520 47.45 -1.49 -7.77
N LYS A 521 48.47 -2.19 -7.28
CA LYS A 521 48.81 -2.36 -5.87
C LYS A 521 49.07 -1.00 -5.21
N ARG A 522 48.50 -0.86 -4.01
CA ARG A 522 48.73 0.16 -2.96
C ARG A 522 47.87 1.43 -3.08
N CYS A 523 46.70 1.38 -2.43
CA CYS A 523 46.34 2.31 -1.35
C CYS A 523 45.06 1.83 -0.61
N GLN A 524 45.11 1.87 0.73
CA GLN A 524 44.03 1.91 1.74
C GLN A 524 42.81 0.97 1.58
N ALA A 525 42.72 -0.01 2.50
CA ALA A 525 41.53 -0.75 2.98
C ALA A 525 40.19 -0.45 2.26
N HIS A 526 40.05 -0.88 1.01
CA HIS A 526 38.80 -0.72 0.27
C HIS A 526 37.74 -1.70 0.80
N SER A 527 36.57 -1.14 1.08
CA SER A 527 35.30 -1.79 1.41
C SER A 527 34.95 -2.89 0.40
N CYS A 528 35.20 -4.15 0.75
CA CYS A 528 34.62 -5.28 0.05
C CYS A 528 33.12 -5.39 0.39
N MET A 529 32.29 -5.82 -0.57
CA MET A 529 30.88 -6.11 -0.31
C MET A 529 30.78 -7.29 0.67
N THR A 530 29.82 -7.24 1.60
CA THR A 530 29.63 -8.28 2.61
C THR A 530 28.18 -8.75 2.71
N THR A 531 27.97 -9.94 3.29
CA THR A 531 26.65 -10.38 3.78
C THR A 531 26.19 -9.52 4.96
N GLY A 532 24.95 -9.72 5.45
CA GLY A 532 24.45 -9.04 6.66
C GLY A 532 25.28 -9.33 7.92
N ALA A 533 26.02 -10.44 7.95
CA ALA A 533 26.94 -10.80 9.02
C ALA A 533 28.36 -10.22 8.86
N GLY A 534 28.60 -9.40 7.82
CA GLY A 534 29.92 -8.81 7.55
C GLY A 534 30.91 -9.75 6.85
N ILE A 535 30.46 -10.87 6.25
CA ILE A 535 31.32 -11.83 5.55
C ILE A 535 31.58 -11.35 4.11
N PRO A 536 32.83 -11.23 3.63
CA PRO A 536 33.15 -10.78 2.27
C PRO A 536 32.52 -11.62 1.16
N ILE A 537 32.03 -10.97 0.11
CA ILE A 537 31.41 -11.59 -1.08
C ILE A 537 32.35 -11.47 -2.29
N GLY A 538 32.62 -12.60 -2.95
CA GLY A 538 33.49 -12.67 -4.13
C GLY A 538 32.80 -12.47 -5.48
N ASP A 539 31.51 -12.81 -5.60
CA ASP A 539 30.69 -12.63 -6.82
C ASP A 539 29.22 -12.44 -6.43
N LYS A 540 28.66 -11.28 -6.80
CA LYS A 540 27.26 -10.87 -6.55
C LYS A 540 26.39 -10.93 -7.81
N LEU A 541 26.96 -11.19 -8.98
CA LEU A 541 26.21 -11.14 -10.25
C LEU A 541 25.59 -12.47 -10.63
N ASN A 542 26.08 -13.57 -10.05
CA ASN A 542 25.69 -14.92 -10.45
C ASN A 542 25.35 -15.78 -9.24
N SER A 543 24.26 -16.56 -9.34
CA SER A 543 23.96 -17.61 -8.36
C SER A 543 24.85 -18.84 -8.56
N LEU A 544 25.09 -19.59 -7.48
CA LEU A 544 25.84 -20.85 -7.49
C LEU A 544 24.97 -21.98 -8.04
N THR A 545 25.45 -22.66 -9.10
CA THR A 545 24.73 -23.74 -9.78
C THR A 545 25.60 -24.98 -9.98
N ALA A 546 24.97 -26.14 -10.15
CA ALA A 546 25.64 -27.36 -10.58
C ALA A 546 25.78 -27.37 -12.12
N GLY A 547 26.89 -26.85 -12.63
CA GLY A 547 27.07 -26.58 -14.06
C GLY A 547 26.37 -25.32 -14.57
N GLN A 548 26.77 -24.87 -15.75
CA GLN A 548 26.30 -23.61 -16.33
C GLN A 548 24.78 -23.59 -16.60
N ARG A 549 24.20 -24.73 -16.97
CA ARG A 549 22.76 -24.90 -17.27
C ARG A 549 22.03 -25.72 -16.21
N GLY A 550 22.61 -25.88 -15.01
CA GLY A 550 22.02 -26.65 -13.93
C GLY A 550 21.28 -25.81 -12.89
N PRO A 551 20.59 -26.48 -11.95
CA PRO A 551 19.79 -25.81 -10.93
C PRO A 551 20.65 -25.05 -9.91
N LEU A 552 20.01 -24.13 -9.18
CA LEU A 552 20.59 -23.47 -8.00
C LEU A 552 20.82 -24.46 -6.86
N LEU A 553 21.71 -24.12 -5.93
CA LEU A 553 22.03 -24.96 -4.77
C LEU A 553 21.67 -24.28 -3.45
N MET A 554 21.13 -25.05 -2.51
CA MET A 554 20.79 -24.58 -1.15
C MET A 554 22.00 -24.06 -0.36
N GLN A 555 23.22 -24.44 -0.73
CA GLN A 555 24.46 -23.96 -0.10
C GLN A 555 24.88 -22.56 -0.58
N ASP A 556 24.14 -21.92 -1.49
CA ASP A 556 24.36 -20.51 -1.85
C ASP A 556 23.84 -19.58 -0.75
N VAL A 557 24.64 -19.42 0.30
CA VAL A 557 24.29 -18.58 1.46
C VAL A 557 24.17 -17.09 1.10
N VAL A 558 24.86 -16.62 0.07
CA VAL A 558 24.76 -15.21 -0.39
C VAL A 558 23.40 -14.97 -1.03
N PHE A 559 22.97 -15.87 -1.93
CA PHE A 559 21.65 -15.80 -2.55
C PHE A 559 20.54 -15.90 -1.49
N THR A 560 20.68 -16.85 -0.55
CA THR A 560 19.67 -17.11 0.47
C THR A 560 19.49 -15.93 1.42
N ASP A 561 20.59 -15.32 1.89
CA ASP A 561 20.56 -14.14 2.78
C ASP A 561 19.89 -12.93 2.09
N GLU A 562 20.30 -12.64 0.85
CA GLU A 562 19.74 -11.53 0.07
C GLU A 562 18.22 -11.69 -0.17
N MET A 563 17.80 -12.87 -0.64
CA MET A 563 16.39 -13.13 -0.91
C MET A 563 15.55 -13.11 0.36
N ALA A 564 16.03 -13.73 1.44
CA ALA A 564 15.32 -13.74 2.71
C ALA A 564 15.13 -12.33 3.31
N HIS A 565 16.09 -11.43 3.09
CA HIS A 565 15.95 -10.03 3.48
C HIS A 565 14.94 -9.29 2.60
N PHE A 566 15.07 -9.41 1.27
CA PHE A 566 14.14 -8.80 0.31
C PHE A 566 12.69 -9.24 0.55
N ASP A 567 12.47 -10.53 0.83
CA ASP A 567 11.14 -11.11 1.08
C ASP A 567 10.50 -10.58 2.39
N ARG A 568 11.29 -9.95 3.28
CA ARG A 568 10.91 -9.45 4.62
C ARG A 568 11.06 -7.94 4.81
N GLU A 569 11.50 -7.20 3.79
CA GLU A 569 11.82 -5.77 3.93
C GLU A 569 10.58 -4.87 4.16
N ARG A 570 9.37 -5.40 3.94
CA ARG A 570 8.09 -4.67 4.10
C ARG A 570 7.54 -4.83 5.52
N ILE A 571 7.21 -3.71 6.14
CA ILE A 571 6.42 -3.65 7.39
C ILE A 571 4.93 -3.48 7.08
N PRO A 572 4.02 -3.79 8.03
CA PRO A 572 2.61 -3.50 7.84
C PRO A 572 2.36 -2.02 7.51
N GLU A 573 1.46 -1.78 6.56
CA GLU A 573 1.05 -0.43 6.18
C GLU A 573 0.35 0.28 7.36
N ARG A 574 0.29 1.62 7.35
CA ARG A 574 -0.59 2.34 8.27
C ARG A 574 -2.03 2.25 7.79
N VAL A 575 -2.98 2.02 8.69
CA VAL A 575 -4.42 1.98 8.38
C VAL A 575 -4.91 3.30 7.75
N VAL A 576 -4.43 4.40 8.31
CA VAL A 576 -4.58 5.79 7.83
C VAL A 576 -3.22 6.44 7.67
N HIS A 577 -3.11 7.49 6.87
CA HIS A 577 -1.84 8.19 6.69
C HIS A 577 -0.73 7.36 6.03
N ALA A 578 -1.06 6.35 5.22
CA ALA A 578 -0.08 5.49 4.57
C ALA A 578 0.87 6.29 3.67
N LYS A 579 0.32 7.10 2.75
CA LYS A 579 1.07 8.01 1.89
C LYS A 579 1.50 9.28 2.64
N GLY A 580 2.78 9.64 2.60
CA GLY A 580 3.26 10.85 3.26
C GLY A 580 4.66 11.33 2.87
N ALA A 581 4.99 12.52 3.35
CA ALA A 581 6.28 13.20 3.21
C ALA A 581 6.85 13.51 4.60
N GLY A 582 8.16 13.40 4.78
CA GLY A 582 8.83 13.74 6.03
C GLY A 582 9.92 14.79 5.84
N ALA A 583 10.14 15.61 6.87
CA ALA A 583 11.21 16.60 6.90
C ALA A 583 11.65 16.90 8.34
N PHE A 584 12.79 17.56 8.48
CA PHE A 584 13.41 17.91 9.75
C PHE A 584 13.71 19.40 9.83
N GLY A 585 13.79 19.90 11.05
CA GLY A 585 14.22 21.26 11.32
C GLY A 585 14.14 21.62 12.79
N TYR A 586 13.69 22.83 13.09
CA TYR A 586 13.62 23.31 14.45
C TYR A 586 12.35 24.14 14.69
N PHE A 587 11.93 24.17 15.95
CA PHE A 587 10.97 25.12 16.48
C PHE A 587 11.70 26.15 17.35
N GLU A 588 11.48 27.44 17.08
CA GLU A 588 12.06 28.55 17.81
C GLU A 588 10.98 29.29 18.61
N VAL A 589 11.14 29.39 19.93
CA VAL A 589 10.25 30.18 20.78
C VAL A 589 10.47 31.66 20.49
N THR A 590 9.42 32.42 20.23
CA THR A 590 9.52 33.86 19.92
C THR A 590 8.76 34.73 20.91
N HIS A 591 7.84 34.15 21.67
CA HIS A 591 7.00 34.85 22.63
C HIS A 591 6.93 34.03 23.93
N ASP A 592 6.84 34.74 25.05
CA ASP A 592 6.69 34.13 26.36
C ASP A 592 5.25 33.63 26.57
N VAL A 593 5.11 32.32 26.82
CA VAL A 593 3.85 31.66 27.16
C VAL A 593 3.93 30.91 28.50
N THR A 594 4.97 31.14 29.29
CA THR A 594 5.22 30.46 30.57
C THR A 594 4.08 30.64 31.58
N LYS A 595 3.33 31.74 31.49
CA LYS A 595 2.10 31.96 32.26
C LYS A 595 1.02 30.90 32.05
N TYR A 596 1.06 30.15 30.95
CA TYR A 596 0.11 29.08 30.64
C TYR A 596 0.69 27.68 30.81
N THR A 597 1.99 27.50 30.63
CA THR A 597 2.62 26.17 30.61
C THR A 597 4.04 26.17 31.17
N LYS A 598 4.38 25.13 31.92
CA LYS A 598 5.76 24.84 32.38
C LYS A 598 6.58 23.99 31.40
N ALA A 599 6.01 23.64 30.25
CA ALA A 599 6.65 22.73 29.29
C ALA A 599 7.97 23.31 28.75
N LYS A 600 9.05 22.54 28.87
CA LYS A 600 10.39 23.00 28.51
C LYS A 600 10.57 23.38 27.06
N VAL A 601 9.73 22.91 26.14
CA VAL A 601 9.74 23.34 24.73
C VAL A 601 9.42 24.83 24.55
N PHE A 602 8.79 25.49 25.54
CA PHE A 602 8.33 26.89 25.46
C PHE A 602 8.99 27.84 26.47
N ASP A 603 9.91 27.37 27.33
CA ASP A 603 10.32 28.08 28.54
C ASP A 603 11.24 29.29 28.33
N THR A 604 11.88 29.39 27.16
CA THR A 604 12.92 30.40 26.91
C THR A 604 12.77 30.97 25.50
N ILE A 605 12.56 32.29 25.38
CA ILE A 605 12.54 32.98 24.07
C ILE A 605 13.91 32.81 23.38
N GLY A 606 13.88 32.49 22.09
CA GLY A 606 15.06 32.21 21.26
C GLY A 606 15.55 30.76 21.33
N LYS A 607 14.98 29.94 22.23
CA LYS A 607 15.30 28.51 22.31
C LYS A 607 14.90 27.79 21.03
N LYS A 608 15.80 26.96 20.51
CA LYS A 608 15.56 26.09 19.35
C LYS A 608 15.47 24.65 19.80
N THR A 609 14.36 24.02 19.47
CA THR A 609 14.10 22.60 19.70
C THR A 609 14.08 21.87 18.38
N ASP A 610 14.89 20.81 18.25
CA ASP A 610 14.87 19.95 17.06
C ASP A 610 13.50 19.32 16.87
N ILE A 611 13.07 19.21 15.61
CA ILE A 611 11.80 18.57 15.25
C ILE A 611 11.93 17.59 14.10
N ALA A 612 11.00 16.64 14.07
CA ALA A 612 10.65 15.85 12.89
C ALA A 612 9.17 16.09 12.57
N ILE A 613 8.83 16.31 11.30
CA ILE A 613 7.45 16.49 10.85
C ILE A 613 7.09 15.46 9.78
N ARG A 614 5.83 15.04 9.76
CA ARG A 614 5.26 14.25 8.67
C ARG A 614 3.95 14.84 8.17
N PHE A 615 3.86 14.98 6.86
CA PHE A 615 2.64 15.30 6.13
C PHE A 615 2.08 14.04 5.47
N SER A 616 0.76 13.91 5.33
CA SER A 616 0.15 12.72 4.73
C SER A 616 -1.27 12.96 4.25
N THR A 617 -1.76 12.20 3.29
CA THR A 617 -3.20 12.05 3.03
C THR A 617 -3.81 11.22 4.17
N VAL A 618 -5.04 11.48 4.62
CA VAL A 618 -5.68 10.71 5.70
C VAL A 618 -6.15 9.34 5.19
N ALA A 619 -6.98 9.32 4.15
CA ALA A 619 -7.63 8.11 3.65
C ALA A 619 -6.81 7.38 2.57
N GLY A 620 -5.89 8.07 1.92
CA GLY A 620 -5.04 7.52 0.85
C GLY A 620 -4.20 6.31 1.28
N GLU A 621 -4.15 5.30 0.40
CA GLU A 621 -3.29 4.11 0.48
C GLU A 621 -1.89 4.41 -0.06
N ALA A 622 -0.90 3.58 0.25
CA ALA A 622 0.42 3.66 -0.36
C ALA A 622 0.30 3.59 -1.88
N GLY A 623 0.92 4.54 -2.59
CA GLY A 623 0.83 4.64 -4.05
C GLY A 623 -0.28 5.55 -4.58
N SER A 624 -1.21 6.01 -3.74
CA SER A 624 -2.20 7.04 -4.12
C SER A 624 -1.53 8.40 -4.38
N ALA A 625 -2.16 9.20 -5.23
CA ALA A 625 -1.68 10.54 -5.57
C ALA A 625 -1.89 11.53 -4.42
N ASP A 626 -0.93 12.43 -4.19
CA ASP A 626 -1.01 13.41 -3.11
C ASP A 626 -1.90 14.63 -3.41
N THR A 627 -2.44 14.72 -4.62
CA THR A 627 -3.38 15.77 -5.06
C THR A 627 -4.85 15.36 -4.95
N VAL A 628 -5.15 14.15 -4.46
CA VAL A 628 -6.55 13.74 -4.20
C VAL A 628 -7.20 14.63 -3.14
N ARG A 629 -8.51 14.91 -3.28
CA ARG A 629 -9.28 15.65 -2.28
C ARG A 629 -9.40 14.84 -1.00
N ASP A 630 -8.64 15.21 0.02
CA ASP A 630 -8.53 14.50 1.29
C ASP A 630 -7.94 15.48 2.33
N PRO A 631 -8.22 15.41 3.63
CA PRO A 631 -7.46 16.20 4.59
C PRO A 631 -5.98 15.77 4.57
N ARG A 632 -5.11 16.68 5.00
CA ARG A 632 -3.68 16.42 5.13
C ARG A 632 -3.31 16.30 6.61
N GLY A 633 -2.79 15.15 7.02
CA GLY A 633 -2.16 14.99 8.32
C GLY A 633 -1.00 15.96 8.48
N PHE A 634 -0.88 16.55 9.67
CA PHE A 634 0.15 17.50 10.07
C PHE A 634 0.65 17.07 11.45
N ALA A 635 1.66 16.21 11.49
CA ALA A 635 2.16 15.61 12.74
C ALA A 635 3.60 16.07 13.03
N VAL A 636 3.83 16.65 14.20
CA VAL A 636 5.12 17.20 14.63
C VAL A 636 5.61 16.47 15.88
N LYS A 637 6.89 16.08 15.86
CA LYS A 637 7.63 15.49 16.99
C LYS A 637 8.68 16.50 17.43
N PHE A 638 8.68 16.88 18.70
CA PHE A 638 9.68 17.76 19.31
C PHE A 638 10.62 16.94 20.19
N TYR A 639 11.92 17.11 20.01
CA TYR A 639 12.95 16.45 20.83
C TYR A 639 13.38 17.41 21.94
N THR A 640 12.76 17.26 23.11
CA THR A 640 12.94 18.16 24.26
C THR A 640 13.89 17.56 25.30
N GLU A 641 14.35 18.39 26.24
CA GLU A 641 15.15 17.95 27.39
C GLU A 641 14.36 17.10 28.40
N GLU A 642 13.02 17.11 28.30
CA GLU A 642 12.09 16.30 29.12
C GLU A 642 11.54 15.08 28.36
N GLY A 643 12.10 14.78 27.19
CA GLY A 643 11.70 13.65 26.36
C GLY A 643 11.10 14.11 25.04
N ILE A 644 10.12 13.37 24.53
CA ILE A 644 9.46 13.66 23.27
C ILE A 644 8.10 14.30 23.53
N TRP A 645 7.76 15.31 22.74
CA TRP A 645 6.38 15.74 22.57
C TRP A 645 5.92 15.41 21.16
N ASP A 646 4.82 14.67 21.04
CA ASP A 646 4.18 14.40 19.75
C ASP A 646 2.83 15.13 19.65
N LEU A 647 2.70 15.97 18.63
CA LEU A 647 1.46 16.65 18.30
C LEU A 647 0.94 16.11 16.97
N ALA A 648 -0.04 15.21 17.04
CA ALA A 648 -0.70 14.63 15.87
C ALA A 648 -1.93 15.46 15.48
N GLY A 649 -1.87 16.12 14.33
CA GLY A 649 -2.89 17.05 13.86
C GLY A 649 -3.22 16.90 12.38
N ASN A 650 -3.97 17.87 11.85
CA ASN A 650 -4.40 17.96 10.45
C ASN A 650 -4.21 19.39 9.92
N ASN A 651 -4.32 19.56 8.60
CA ASN A 651 -4.34 20.88 7.95
C ASN A 651 -5.68 21.62 8.12
N THR A 652 -6.67 20.99 8.74
CA THR A 652 -7.99 21.55 9.04
C THR A 652 -8.15 21.70 10.56
N PRO A 653 -8.82 22.76 11.06
CA PRO A 653 -8.99 22.99 12.50
C PRO A 653 -10.08 22.10 13.13
N ILE A 654 -10.80 21.33 12.31
CA ILE A 654 -11.91 20.47 12.68
C ILE A 654 -11.76 19.09 12.05
N PHE A 655 -12.51 18.12 12.58
CA PHE A 655 -12.58 16.74 12.08
C PHE A 655 -14.03 16.34 11.74
N PHE A 656 -14.21 15.16 11.13
CA PHE A 656 -15.53 14.68 10.64
C PHE A 656 -16.45 14.18 11.77
N ILE A 657 -15.86 13.66 12.83
CA ILE A 657 -16.59 13.02 13.93
C ILE A 657 -16.03 13.54 15.26
N ARG A 658 -16.89 13.54 16.28
CA ARG A 658 -16.56 14.02 17.63
C ARG A 658 -16.30 12.91 18.65
N ASP A 659 -16.67 11.69 18.31
CA ASP A 659 -16.63 10.54 19.22
C ASP A 659 -15.82 9.41 18.57
N ALA A 660 -14.80 8.90 19.29
CA ALA A 660 -13.80 7.99 18.72
C ALA A 660 -14.35 6.59 18.41
N ILE A 661 -15.46 6.20 19.03
CA ILE A 661 -16.11 4.91 18.72
C ILE A 661 -16.57 4.82 17.26
N LEU A 662 -16.86 5.95 16.63
CA LEU A 662 -17.24 6.01 15.22
C LEU A 662 -16.04 6.04 14.27
N PHE A 663 -14.81 6.14 14.76
CA PHE A 663 -13.61 6.29 13.93
C PHE A 663 -13.37 5.11 12.97
N PRO A 664 -13.48 3.83 13.40
CA PRO A 664 -13.38 2.70 12.49
C PRO A 664 -14.43 2.75 11.37
N SER A 665 -15.69 3.00 11.73
CA SER A 665 -16.80 3.12 10.76
C SER A 665 -16.60 4.28 9.78
N PHE A 666 -16.13 5.43 10.27
CA PHE A 666 -15.77 6.57 9.42
C PHE A 666 -14.67 6.18 8.44
N ILE A 667 -13.55 5.61 8.89
CA ILE A 667 -12.46 5.27 7.98
C ILE A 667 -12.89 4.18 6.98
N HIS A 668 -13.62 3.15 7.40
CA HIS A 668 -14.15 2.13 6.48
C HIS A 668 -15.02 2.72 5.39
N SER A 669 -15.87 3.70 5.71
CA SER A 669 -16.68 4.40 4.70
C SER A 669 -15.84 5.10 3.62
N GLN A 670 -14.59 5.47 3.93
CA GLN A 670 -13.66 6.12 3.00
C GLN A 670 -12.71 5.13 2.28
N LYS A 671 -12.70 3.86 2.72
CA LYS A 671 -11.88 2.79 2.13
C LYS A 671 -12.67 2.06 1.04
N ARG A 672 -12.07 1.01 0.50
CA ARG A 672 -12.61 0.24 -0.62
C ARG A 672 -13.74 -0.68 -0.14
N ASN A 673 -14.76 -0.87 -0.96
CA ASN A 673 -15.83 -1.81 -0.70
C ASN A 673 -15.25 -3.23 -0.52
N PRO A 674 -15.66 -3.98 0.52
CA PRO A 674 -15.02 -5.23 0.89
C PRO A 674 -15.17 -6.35 -0.14
N GLN A 675 -16.15 -6.27 -1.05
CA GLN A 675 -16.34 -7.28 -2.09
C GLN A 675 -15.71 -6.88 -3.43
N THR A 676 -15.98 -5.65 -3.90
CA THR A 676 -15.53 -5.18 -5.22
C THR A 676 -14.11 -4.63 -5.18
N ASN A 677 -13.64 -4.21 -4.00
CA ASN A 677 -12.39 -3.48 -3.79
C ASN A 677 -12.31 -2.13 -4.52
N LEU A 678 -13.46 -1.55 -4.87
CA LEU A 678 -13.56 -0.22 -5.50
C LEU A 678 -13.94 0.85 -4.47
N LYS A 679 -13.71 2.12 -4.80
CA LYS A 679 -14.31 3.24 -4.03
C LYS A 679 -15.81 3.25 -4.25
N ASP A 680 -16.56 3.50 -3.18
CA ASP A 680 -18.03 3.40 -3.18
C ASP A 680 -18.66 4.70 -2.65
N PRO A 681 -19.26 5.52 -3.53
CA PRO A 681 -19.95 6.75 -3.15
C PRO A 681 -21.10 6.53 -2.17
N ASP A 682 -21.77 5.37 -2.21
CA ASP A 682 -22.85 5.06 -1.27
C ASP A 682 -22.28 4.94 0.14
N MET A 683 -21.15 4.22 0.33
CA MET A 683 -20.53 4.08 1.66
C MET A 683 -20.15 5.44 2.27
N VAL A 684 -19.50 6.30 1.48
CA VAL A 684 -19.02 7.62 1.91
C VAL A 684 -20.18 8.54 2.29
N TRP A 685 -21.16 8.70 1.38
CA TRP A 685 -22.25 9.64 1.57
C TRP A 685 -23.35 9.13 2.50
N ASP A 686 -23.55 7.82 2.62
CA ASP A 686 -24.46 7.24 3.61
C ASP A 686 -23.98 7.62 5.02
N PHE A 687 -22.69 7.39 5.33
CA PHE A 687 -22.10 7.76 6.61
C PHE A 687 -22.20 9.27 6.89
N TRP A 688 -21.70 10.11 5.99
CA TRP A 688 -21.71 11.57 6.20
C TRP A 688 -23.11 12.15 6.34
N SER A 689 -24.10 11.63 5.61
CA SER A 689 -25.48 12.12 5.70
C SER A 689 -26.24 11.58 6.92
N LEU A 690 -25.83 10.44 7.48
CA LEU A 690 -26.35 9.91 8.75
C LEU A 690 -25.74 10.59 9.98
N ARG A 691 -24.57 11.24 9.82
CA ARG A 691 -23.84 11.93 10.90
C ARG A 691 -23.71 13.44 10.63
N PRO A 692 -24.72 14.26 10.96
CA PRO A 692 -24.69 15.71 10.72
C PRO A 692 -23.48 16.42 11.33
N GLU A 693 -22.81 15.87 12.34
CA GLU A 693 -21.56 16.45 12.85
C GLU A 693 -20.45 16.54 11.79
N SER A 694 -20.49 15.71 10.74
CA SER A 694 -19.54 15.73 9.63
C SER A 694 -19.71 16.95 8.71
N LEU A 695 -20.87 17.63 8.73
CA LEU A 695 -21.21 18.70 7.79
C LEU A 695 -20.15 19.79 7.70
N HIS A 696 -19.57 20.18 8.84
CA HIS A 696 -18.60 21.27 8.88
C HIS A 696 -17.31 20.89 8.14
N GLN A 697 -16.77 19.70 8.40
CA GLN A 697 -15.56 19.22 7.75
C GLN A 697 -15.82 18.81 6.30
N VAL A 698 -16.98 18.25 5.96
CA VAL A 698 -17.38 18.00 4.56
C VAL A 698 -17.42 19.32 3.78
N THR A 699 -18.04 20.36 4.33
CA THR A 699 -18.11 21.69 3.68
C THR A 699 -16.71 22.28 3.46
N LEU A 700 -15.80 22.10 4.41
CA LEU A 700 -14.41 22.54 4.26
C LEU A 700 -13.64 21.68 3.24
N LEU A 701 -13.79 20.36 3.28
CA LEU A 701 -13.15 19.42 2.36
C LEU A 701 -13.57 19.65 0.91
N PHE A 702 -14.83 20.01 0.64
CA PHE A 702 -15.30 20.28 -0.73
C PHE A 702 -15.12 21.74 -1.17
N SER A 703 -14.67 22.62 -0.28
CA SER A 703 -14.18 23.95 -0.67
C SER A 703 -12.82 23.86 -1.38
N ASP A 704 -12.30 24.99 -1.84
CA ASP A 704 -10.96 25.05 -2.45
C ASP A 704 -9.88 24.54 -1.48
N ARG A 705 -10.08 24.64 -0.15
CA ARG A 705 -9.11 24.17 0.87
C ARG A 705 -8.92 22.65 0.94
N GLY A 706 -9.75 21.87 0.22
CA GLY A 706 -9.66 20.41 0.20
C GLY A 706 -8.54 19.83 -0.66
N ILE A 707 -7.90 20.66 -1.49
CA ILE A 707 -6.80 20.24 -2.36
C ILE A 707 -5.65 21.24 -2.24
N PRO A 708 -4.84 21.17 -1.17
CA PRO A 708 -3.71 22.09 -0.99
C PRO A 708 -2.68 21.97 -2.12
N ASP A 709 -2.13 23.11 -2.54
CA ASP A 709 -1.03 23.20 -3.52
C ASP A 709 0.31 22.91 -2.81
N GLY A 710 0.57 21.63 -2.57
CA GLY A 710 1.72 21.15 -1.81
C GLY A 710 1.60 21.36 -0.30
N HIS A 711 2.50 20.73 0.46
CA HIS A 711 2.41 20.73 1.93
C HIS A 711 2.79 22.07 2.59
N ARG A 712 3.55 22.91 1.90
CA ARG A 712 4.09 24.16 2.46
C ARG A 712 3.13 25.36 2.39
N HIS A 713 2.00 25.21 1.70
CA HIS A 713 0.99 26.24 1.48
C HIS A 713 -0.32 25.96 2.23
N MET A 714 -0.26 25.18 3.31
CA MET A 714 -1.40 24.89 4.17
C MET A 714 -1.07 25.21 5.62
N ASN A 715 -2.10 25.59 6.38
CA ASN A 715 -2.01 25.64 7.83
C ASN A 715 -1.92 24.22 8.40
N GLY A 716 -1.47 24.12 9.65
CA GLY A 716 -1.55 22.92 10.48
C GLY A 716 -2.31 23.23 11.77
N TYR A 717 -2.92 22.21 12.38
CA TYR A 717 -3.70 22.35 13.61
C TYR A 717 -3.55 21.10 14.45
N GLY A 718 -3.42 21.27 15.77
CA GLY A 718 -3.54 20.15 16.71
C GLY A 718 -4.91 19.47 16.66
N SER A 719 -5.93 20.17 16.13
CA SER A 719 -7.36 19.79 16.03
C SER A 719 -8.05 19.68 17.39
N HIS A 720 -7.45 18.91 18.29
CA HIS A 720 -7.96 18.63 19.64
C HIS A 720 -7.78 19.80 20.59
N THR A 721 -8.55 19.77 21.68
CA THR A 721 -8.31 20.60 22.86
C THR A 721 -7.32 19.90 23.78
N PHE A 722 -6.32 20.62 24.30
CA PHE A 722 -5.35 20.16 25.28
C PHE A 722 -5.49 20.96 26.57
N LYS A 723 -4.84 20.52 27.65
CA LYS A 723 -4.71 21.27 28.91
C LYS A 723 -3.26 21.72 29.07
N LEU A 724 -3.04 23.00 29.30
CA LEU A 724 -1.73 23.56 29.64
C LEU A 724 -1.69 23.86 31.14
N VAL A 725 -0.55 23.57 31.78
CA VAL A 725 -0.34 23.76 33.22
C VAL A 725 0.94 24.55 33.45
N ASN A 726 0.86 25.67 34.16
CA ASN A 726 2.00 26.54 34.47
C ASN A 726 2.84 26.01 35.67
N ALA A 727 3.84 26.79 36.11
CA ALA A 727 4.73 26.39 37.20
C ALA A 727 4.03 26.40 38.58
N GLU A 728 3.01 27.24 38.74
CA GLU A 728 2.18 27.40 39.93
C GLU A 728 1.13 26.28 40.07
N GLY A 729 0.87 25.54 38.99
CA GLY A 729 -0.13 24.48 38.93
C GLY A 729 -1.50 24.94 38.41
N ASP A 730 -1.64 26.19 37.98
CA ASP A 730 -2.85 26.68 37.32
C ASP A 730 -2.96 26.06 35.93
N ALA A 731 -4.19 25.76 35.52
CA ALA A 731 -4.47 25.10 34.26
C ALA A 731 -5.44 25.89 33.38
N VAL A 732 -5.23 25.80 32.07
CA VAL A 732 -6.13 26.32 31.04
C VAL A 732 -6.29 25.32 29.90
N TYR A 733 -7.40 25.38 29.17
CA TYR A 733 -7.54 24.65 27.91
C TYR A 733 -6.90 25.40 26.76
N CYS A 734 -6.37 24.65 25.79
CA CYS A 734 -5.59 25.18 24.68
C CYS A 734 -5.90 24.47 23.36
N LYS A 735 -5.90 25.23 22.25
CA LYS A 735 -5.79 24.69 20.88
C LYS A 735 -4.55 25.23 20.20
N PHE A 736 -3.82 24.36 19.48
CA PHE A 736 -2.59 24.71 18.75
C PHE A 736 -2.87 24.97 17.26
N HIS A 737 -2.35 26.08 16.73
CA HIS A 737 -2.54 26.51 15.33
C HIS A 737 -1.21 26.88 14.68
N PHE A 738 -0.80 26.15 13.65
CA PHE A 738 0.33 26.48 12.79
C PHE A 738 -0.16 27.24 11.57
N LYS A 739 0.23 28.50 11.42
CA LYS A 739 -0.11 29.33 10.25
C LYS A 739 1.05 29.35 9.27
N THR A 740 0.80 28.99 8.01
CA THR A 740 1.84 29.02 6.97
C THR A 740 2.31 30.46 6.74
N ASP A 741 3.62 30.67 6.73
CA ASP A 741 4.22 31.98 6.43
C ASP A 741 4.30 32.25 4.92
N GLN A 742 4.01 31.26 4.09
CA GLN A 742 4.09 31.28 2.62
C GLN A 742 2.74 31.63 1.96
N GLY A 743 1.69 31.77 2.75
CA GLY A 743 0.33 31.96 2.28
C GLY A 743 -0.35 30.65 1.86
N ILE A 744 -1.69 30.64 1.98
CA ILE A 744 -2.52 29.49 1.60
C ILE A 744 -2.67 29.44 0.07
N LYS A 745 -2.42 28.27 -0.52
CA LYS A 745 -2.67 27.99 -1.94
C LYS A 745 -3.33 26.63 -2.10
N ASN A 746 -4.22 26.53 -3.09
CA ASN A 746 -4.96 25.31 -3.39
C ASN A 746 -5.02 25.10 -4.90
N LEU A 747 -5.16 23.84 -5.30
CA LEU A 747 -5.36 23.44 -6.69
C LEU A 747 -6.86 23.39 -7.01
N THR A 748 -7.18 23.71 -8.25
CA THR A 748 -8.47 23.35 -8.84
C THR A 748 -8.55 21.84 -9.08
N VAL A 749 -9.75 21.30 -9.26
CA VAL A 749 -9.95 19.86 -9.59
C VAL A 749 -9.24 19.50 -10.90
N GLU A 750 -9.27 20.39 -11.89
CA GLU A 750 -8.63 20.15 -13.18
C GLU A 750 -7.10 20.07 -13.08
N GLU A 751 -6.49 20.98 -12.32
CA GLU A 751 -5.04 20.95 -12.05
C GLU A 751 -4.64 19.70 -11.26
N ALA A 752 -5.43 19.34 -10.24
CA ALA A 752 -5.19 18.17 -9.43
C ALA A 752 -5.21 16.88 -10.26
N ASN A 753 -6.22 16.72 -11.14
CA ASN A 753 -6.36 15.56 -12.02
C ASN A 753 -5.19 15.43 -13.01
N LYS A 754 -4.69 16.55 -13.54
CA LYS A 754 -3.48 16.54 -14.39
C LYS A 754 -2.27 16.02 -13.62
N LEU A 755 -2.09 16.45 -12.37
CA LEU A 755 -0.97 16.03 -11.52
C LEU A 755 -1.06 14.56 -11.08
N VAL A 756 -2.25 14.00 -10.87
CA VAL A 756 -2.41 12.55 -10.58
C VAL A 756 -1.68 11.69 -11.62
N VAL A 757 -1.74 12.12 -12.88
CA VAL A 757 -1.12 11.42 -14.01
C VAL A 757 0.36 11.77 -14.15
N SER A 758 0.70 13.06 -14.14
CA SER A 758 2.05 13.51 -14.49
C SER A 758 3.05 13.46 -13.33
N ASP A 759 2.59 13.68 -12.10
CA ASP A 759 3.41 13.69 -10.89
C ASP A 759 2.55 13.36 -9.66
N PRO A 760 2.14 12.10 -9.44
CA PRO A 760 1.33 11.69 -8.29
C PRO A 760 2.00 11.92 -6.94
N ASP A 761 3.30 12.25 -6.94
CA ASP A 761 4.13 12.54 -5.77
C ASP A 761 4.47 14.05 -5.67
N TYR A 762 3.66 14.93 -6.28
CA TYR A 762 3.88 16.39 -6.40
C TYR A 762 4.23 17.08 -5.07
N GLY A 763 3.42 16.90 -4.03
CA GLY A 763 3.62 17.48 -2.70
C GLY A 763 4.88 16.99 -2.00
N ILE A 764 5.27 15.72 -2.20
CA ILE A 764 6.55 15.17 -1.72
C ILE A 764 7.72 15.86 -2.44
N ARG A 765 7.62 15.96 -3.77
CA ARG A 765 8.65 16.57 -4.61
C ARG A 765 8.82 18.06 -4.33
N ASP A 766 7.73 18.82 -4.21
CA ASP A 766 7.74 20.25 -3.88
C ASP A 766 8.43 20.50 -2.54
N LEU A 767 8.06 19.75 -1.49
CA LEU A 767 8.68 19.88 -0.16
C LEU A 767 10.18 19.60 -0.23
N PHE A 768 10.57 18.47 -0.84
CA PHE A 768 11.98 18.08 -0.95
C PHE A 768 12.80 19.13 -1.72
N GLN A 769 12.29 19.58 -2.87
CA GLN A 769 12.99 20.55 -3.71
C GLN A 769 13.09 21.92 -3.06
N SER A 770 12.06 22.37 -2.35
CA SER A 770 12.07 23.66 -1.65
C SER A 770 13.20 23.69 -0.61
N ILE A 771 13.30 22.65 0.22
CA ILE A 771 14.36 22.52 1.22
C ILE A 771 15.74 22.38 0.57
N ALA A 772 15.87 21.56 -0.49
CA ALA A 772 17.13 21.39 -1.21
C ALA A 772 17.63 22.71 -1.85
N LYS A 773 16.71 23.58 -2.28
CA LYS A 773 17.00 24.92 -2.81
C LYS A 773 17.21 25.98 -1.72
N LYS A 774 17.18 25.60 -0.43
CA LYS A 774 17.24 26.49 0.75
C LYS A 774 16.07 27.47 0.86
N ASN A 775 14.97 27.21 0.17
CA ASN A 775 13.69 27.90 0.34
C ASN A 775 12.94 27.21 1.48
N PHE A 776 13.40 27.42 2.72
CA PHE A 776 12.91 26.69 3.89
C PHE A 776 11.47 27.05 4.22
N PRO A 777 10.52 26.09 4.17
CA PRO A 777 9.16 26.37 4.57
C PRO A 777 9.06 26.57 6.10
N SER A 778 8.19 27.47 6.52
CA SER A 778 7.99 27.80 7.93
C SER A 778 6.54 28.07 8.31
N TRP A 779 6.22 27.86 9.57
CA TRP A 779 4.90 28.13 10.14
C TRP A 779 5.05 28.86 11.47
N THR A 780 4.19 29.86 11.69
CA THR A 780 4.06 30.51 12.99
C THR A 780 3.05 29.74 13.85
N LEU A 781 3.49 29.27 15.02
CA LEU A 781 2.63 28.63 16.01
C LEU A 781 1.92 29.67 16.85
N TYR A 782 0.61 29.51 16.96
CA TYR A 782 -0.29 30.22 17.85
C TYR A 782 -1.03 29.26 18.77
N ILE A 783 -1.45 29.76 19.92
CA ILE A 783 -2.41 29.09 20.80
C ILE A 783 -3.68 29.92 20.95
N GLN A 784 -4.83 29.26 21.09
CA GLN A 784 -6.02 29.84 21.71
C GLN A 784 -6.11 29.29 23.13
N VAL A 785 -6.57 30.10 24.09
CA VAL A 785 -6.66 29.71 25.50
C VAL A 785 -8.09 29.93 26.01
N MET A 786 -8.61 28.97 26.77
CA MET A 786 -9.92 29.03 27.42
C MET A 786 -9.78 28.57 28.88
N THR A 787 -10.32 29.32 29.83
CA THR A 787 -10.37 28.94 31.25
C THR A 787 -11.43 27.87 31.50
N PHE A 788 -11.35 27.18 32.64
CA PHE A 788 -12.34 26.16 33.02
C PHE A 788 -13.75 26.74 33.17
N GLN A 789 -13.87 27.95 33.74
CA GLN A 789 -15.15 28.65 33.88
C GLN A 789 -15.76 29.06 32.54
N GLU A 790 -14.94 29.44 31.57
CA GLU A 790 -15.39 29.73 30.20
C GLU A 790 -15.84 28.44 29.49
N ALA A 791 -15.12 27.34 29.68
CA ALA A 791 -15.48 26.05 29.10
C ALA A 791 -16.83 25.52 29.61
N GLU A 792 -17.16 25.72 30.89
CA GLU A 792 -18.47 25.39 31.47
C GLU A 792 -19.60 26.23 30.86
N LYS A 793 -19.35 27.52 30.62
CA LYS A 793 -20.31 28.48 30.07
C LYS A 793 -20.38 28.45 28.54
N CYS A 794 -19.50 27.71 27.88
CA CYS A 794 -19.46 27.62 26.43
C CYS A 794 -20.80 27.07 25.89
N PRO A 795 -21.44 27.75 24.92
CA PRO A 795 -22.75 27.36 24.40
C PRO A 795 -22.73 26.03 23.63
N PHE A 796 -21.55 25.55 23.26
CA PHE A 796 -21.31 24.23 22.68
C PHE A 796 -20.23 23.50 23.48
N ASN A 797 -20.04 22.20 23.24
CA ASN A 797 -18.96 21.45 23.87
C ASN A 797 -17.58 21.96 23.36
N PRO A 798 -16.75 22.62 24.18
CA PRO A 798 -15.48 23.17 23.72
C PRO A 798 -14.43 22.08 23.39
N PHE A 799 -14.71 20.83 23.74
CA PHE A 799 -13.91 19.64 23.44
C PHE A 799 -14.40 18.87 22.22
N ASP A 800 -15.42 19.36 21.52
CA ASP A 800 -15.88 18.78 20.26
C ASP A 800 -14.94 19.22 19.11
N VAL A 801 -14.18 18.26 18.58
CA VAL A 801 -13.24 18.48 17.47
C VAL A 801 -13.93 18.80 16.14
N THR A 802 -15.26 18.71 16.03
CA THR A 802 -16.05 19.19 14.87
C THR A 802 -16.32 20.70 14.92
N LYS A 803 -15.93 21.38 16.02
CA LYS A 803 -16.15 22.81 16.26
C LYS A 803 -14.84 23.61 16.31
N VAL A 804 -14.92 24.88 15.91
CA VAL A 804 -13.86 25.88 16.11
C VAL A 804 -14.19 26.81 17.27
N TRP A 805 -13.16 27.34 17.95
CA TRP A 805 -13.31 28.43 18.90
C TRP A 805 -13.26 29.76 18.16
N PRO A 806 -14.30 30.62 18.25
CA PRO A 806 -14.32 31.89 17.52
C PRO A 806 -13.11 32.77 17.87
N HIS A 807 -12.34 33.20 16.87
CA HIS A 807 -11.15 34.04 17.10
C HIS A 807 -11.48 35.40 17.75
N ALA A 808 -12.72 35.87 17.61
CA ALA A 808 -13.17 37.12 18.23
C ALA A 808 -13.31 37.00 19.76
N GLU A 809 -13.64 35.80 20.26
CA GLU A 809 -13.79 35.51 21.69
C GLU A 809 -12.49 34.96 22.27
N TYR A 810 -11.81 34.09 21.53
CA TYR A 810 -10.55 33.44 21.92
C TYR A 810 -9.47 33.79 20.89
N PRO A 811 -8.77 34.94 21.02
CA PRO A 811 -7.80 35.40 20.03
C PRO A 811 -6.57 34.48 19.94
N LEU A 812 -5.90 34.51 18.78
CA LEU A 812 -4.64 33.79 18.58
C LEU A 812 -3.49 34.49 19.31
N ILE A 813 -2.81 33.74 20.18
CA ILE A 813 -1.64 34.19 20.93
C ILE A 813 -0.39 33.59 20.29
N PRO A 814 0.57 34.39 19.80
CA PRO A 814 1.78 33.87 19.16
C PRO A 814 2.67 33.14 20.18
N VAL A 815 3.35 32.09 19.73
CA VAL A 815 4.26 31.27 20.55
C VAL A 815 5.66 31.22 19.95
N GLY A 816 5.77 30.77 18.70
CA GLY A 816 7.06 30.44 18.10
C GLY A 816 6.97 30.16 16.61
N LYS A 817 8.11 29.86 16.00
CA LYS A 817 8.26 29.61 14.58
C LYS A 817 8.83 28.22 14.33
N LEU A 818 8.11 27.42 13.57
CA LEU A 818 8.55 26.12 13.06
C LEU A 818 9.22 26.33 11.69
N VAL A 819 10.44 25.84 11.49
CA VAL A 819 11.18 25.94 10.23
C VAL A 819 11.71 24.58 9.82
N LEU A 820 11.46 24.16 8.57
CA LEU A 820 12.00 22.92 8.02
C LEU A 820 13.19 23.22 7.12
N ASN A 821 14.37 22.73 7.52
CA ASN A 821 15.63 23.03 6.84
C ASN A 821 16.45 21.81 6.44
N LYS A 822 15.93 20.60 6.68
CA LYS A 822 16.63 19.35 6.36
C LYS A 822 15.68 18.30 5.78
N ASN A 823 16.05 17.77 4.61
CA ASN A 823 15.40 16.61 4.00
C ASN A 823 15.83 15.31 4.68
N PRO A 824 15.03 14.23 4.60
CA PRO A 824 15.47 12.91 5.03
C PRO A 824 16.71 12.46 4.24
N GLU A 825 17.57 11.71 4.91
CA GLU A 825 18.72 11.01 4.31
C GLU A 825 18.30 9.62 3.83
N ASN A 826 17.38 8.97 4.56
CA ASN A 826 16.78 7.70 4.17
C ASN A 826 15.29 7.71 4.54
N TYR A 827 14.42 7.67 3.55
CA TYR A 827 12.97 7.74 3.73
C TYR A 827 12.46 6.59 4.61
N PHE A 828 12.92 5.36 4.41
CA PHE A 828 12.41 4.23 5.19
C PHE A 828 12.74 4.40 6.68
N ALA A 829 14.02 4.63 7.01
CA ALA A 829 14.48 4.74 8.39
C ALA A 829 13.95 6.00 9.12
N GLN A 830 13.72 7.10 8.39
CA GLN A 830 13.44 8.41 9.00
C GLN A 830 12.01 8.91 8.78
N VAL A 831 11.25 8.33 7.85
CA VAL A 831 9.87 8.75 7.53
C VAL A 831 8.90 7.57 7.65
N GLU A 832 9.25 6.41 7.10
CA GLU A 832 8.37 5.23 7.16
C GLU A 832 8.34 4.61 8.56
N GLN A 833 9.46 4.60 9.28
CA GLN A 833 9.53 4.17 10.69
C GLN A 833 9.16 5.25 11.69
N LEU A 834 8.89 6.49 11.25
CA LEU A 834 8.49 7.58 12.14
C LEU A 834 7.11 7.32 12.74
N ALA A 835 7.04 7.36 14.07
CA ALA A 835 5.86 7.13 14.89
C ALA A 835 5.53 8.37 15.72
N PHE A 836 4.28 8.82 15.64
CA PHE A 836 3.75 9.92 16.46
C PHE A 836 2.75 9.35 17.45
N ASP A 837 3.01 9.51 18.74
CA ASP A 837 2.15 8.99 19.79
C ASP A 837 1.65 10.17 20.64
N PRO A 838 0.38 10.59 20.51
CA PRO A 838 -0.14 11.75 21.23
C PRO A 838 -0.14 11.58 22.76
N SER A 839 0.15 10.40 23.30
CA SER A 839 0.39 10.20 24.73
C SER A 839 1.79 10.66 25.18
N ASN A 840 2.73 10.89 24.26
CA ASN A 840 4.00 11.54 24.53
C ASN A 840 3.77 13.04 24.78
N MET A 841 3.41 13.39 26.02
CA MET A 841 3.26 14.77 26.48
C MET A 841 4.28 15.09 27.58
N PRO A 842 5.12 16.12 27.41
CA PRO A 842 6.03 16.55 28.46
C PRO A 842 5.27 17.27 29.59
N PRO A 843 5.86 17.38 30.78
CA PRO A 843 5.27 18.13 31.90
C PRO A 843 4.78 19.52 31.48
N GLY A 844 3.54 19.87 31.87
CA GLY A 844 2.93 21.16 31.50
C GLY A 844 2.02 21.12 30.26
N ILE A 845 1.94 19.98 29.57
CA ILE A 845 0.94 19.66 28.56
C ILE A 845 0.24 18.37 29.00
N GLU A 846 -1.08 18.40 29.08
CA GLU A 846 -1.91 17.28 29.55
C GLU A 846 -3.13 17.07 28.62
N PRO A 847 -3.71 15.87 28.57
CA PRO A 847 -4.91 15.62 27.77
C PRO A 847 -6.13 16.34 28.35
N SER A 848 -7.04 16.78 27.48
CA SER A 848 -8.37 17.27 27.88
C SER A 848 -9.42 16.15 27.83
N PRO A 849 -10.67 16.39 28.28
CA PRO A 849 -11.79 15.46 28.12
C PRO A 849 -12.27 15.23 26.69
N ASP A 850 -11.62 15.81 25.67
CA ASP A 850 -11.91 15.58 24.24
C ASP A 850 -11.96 14.08 23.92
N LYS A 851 -13.16 13.58 23.59
CA LYS A 851 -13.42 12.15 23.36
C LYS A 851 -12.57 11.59 22.21
N MET A 852 -12.31 12.39 21.18
CA MET A 852 -11.46 11.99 20.06
C MET A 852 -9.99 11.94 20.47
N LEU A 853 -9.51 12.93 21.24
CA LEU A 853 -8.15 12.88 21.79
C LEU A 853 -7.96 11.66 22.68
N GLN A 854 -8.90 11.40 23.60
CA GLN A 854 -8.85 10.27 24.53
C GLN A 854 -8.73 8.91 23.81
N GLY A 855 -9.52 8.69 22.74
CA GLY A 855 -9.39 7.46 21.94
C GLY A 855 -8.02 7.34 21.25
N ARG A 856 -7.44 8.46 20.79
CA ARG A 856 -6.13 8.49 20.14
C ARG A 856 -4.96 8.22 21.09
N LEU A 857 -5.11 8.51 22.39
CA LEU A 857 -4.10 8.18 23.41
C LEU A 857 -3.83 6.67 23.50
N PHE A 858 -4.80 5.84 23.12
CA PHE A 858 -4.64 4.38 23.03
C PHE A 858 -4.25 3.91 21.62
N SER A 859 -5.04 4.28 20.60
CA SER A 859 -4.96 3.70 19.26
C SER A 859 -3.61 3.93 18.55
N TYR A 860 -3.03 5.12 18.68
CA TYR A 860 -1.76 5.44 18.03
C TYR A 860 -0.58 4.61 18.57
N PRO A 861 -0.30 4.59 19.90
CA PRO A 861 0.76 3.74 20.44
C PRO A 861 0.53 2.25 20.15
N ASP A 862 -0.72 1.80 20.16
CA ASP A 862 -1.07 0.40 19.88
C ASP A 862 -0.77 0.02 18.41
N THR A 863 -1.16 0.87 17.47
CA THR A 863 -0.79 0.75 16.05
C THR A 863 0.73 0.69 15.86
N HIS A 864 1.51 1.55 16.56
CA HIS A 864 2.97 1.54 16.43
C HIS A 864 3.60 0.25 16.94
N ARG A 865 3.08 -0.31 18.05
CA ARG A 865 3.53 -1.60 18.58
C ARG A 865 3.24 -2.74 17.61
N HIS A 866 2.09 -2.71 16.93
CA HIS A 866 1.78 -3.70 15.89
C HIS A 866 2.75 -3.59 14.70
N ARG A 867 3.00 -2.38 14.20
CA ARG A 867 3.79 -2.16 12.98
C ARG A 867 5.30 -2.29 13.16
N LEU A 868 5.82 -1.75 14.26
CA LEU A 868 7.26 -1.57 14.49
C LEU A 868 7.80 -2.41 15.66
N GLY A 869 6.91 -3.07 16.41
CA GLY A 869 7.23 -3.85 17.60
C GLY A 869 7.19 -3.03 18.90
N PRO A 870 7.24 -3.72 20.06
CA PRO A 870 7.12 -3.07 21.37
C PRO A 870 8.28 -2.11 21.70
N ASN A 871 9.42 -2.27 21.04
CA ASN A 871 10.62 -1.44 21.22
C ASN A 871 10.77 -0.33 20.17
N TYR A 872 9.69 0.13 19.54
CA TYR A 872 9.75 1.12 18.45
C TYR A 872 10.40 2.46 18.85
N LEU A 873 10.38 2.82 20.14
CA LEU A 873 11.07 3.99 20.71
C LEU A 873 12.61 3.84 20.73
N HIS A 874 13.15 2.66 20.44
CA HIS A 874 14.58 2.45 20.25
C HIS A 874 15.06 2.80 18.84
N ILE A 875 14.13 2.94 17.88
CA ILE A 875 14.47 3.36 16.52
C ILE A 875 14.99 4.81 16.58
N PRO A 876 16.14 5.14 15.95
CA PRO A 876 16.80 6.44 16.13
C PRO A 876 15.93 7.68 15.87
N VAL A 877 14.96 7.61 14.95
CA VAL A 877 14.06 8.74 14.68
C VAL A 877 12.97 8.91 15.74
N ASN A 878 12.65 7.85 16.49
CA ASN A 878 11.64 7.83 17.55
C ASN A 878 12.24 7.92 18.95
N SER A 879 13.56 7.78 19.09
CA SER A 879 14.21 7.81 20.39
C SER A 879 14.35 9.22 20.95
N SER A 880 14.25 9.34 22.28
CA SER A 880 14.61 10.56 22.98
C SER A 880 16.09 10.87 22.73
N ARG A 881 16.39 12.11 22.31
CA ARG A 881 17.76 12.55 21.99
C ARG A 881 18.46 13.22 23.16
N LEU A 882 17.70 13.99 23.96
CA LEU A 882 18.25 14.85 25.01
C LEU A 882 17.94 14.28 26.41
N ALA A 883 16.74 13.74 26.61
CA ALA A 883 16.38 13.13 27.89
C ALA A 883 16.90 11.69 27.99
N LYS A 884 17.47 11.35 29.15
CA LYS A 884 17.89 9.99 29.47
C LYS A 884 16.65 9.12 29.75
N VAL A 885 16.46 8.06 28.98
CA VAL A 885 15.41 7.06 29.22
C VAL A 885 15.81 6.19 30.42
N ALA A 886 15.01 6.21 31.48
CA ALA A 886 15.25 5.47 32.71
C ALA A 886 13.96 4.77 33.19
N ASN A 887 13.68 3.60 32.63
CA ASN A 887 12.48 2.81 32.93
C ASN A 887 12.82 1.31 33.17
N PHE A 888 11.81 0.50 33.51
CA PHE A 888 11.96 -0.92 33.85
C PHE A 888 11.73 -1.89 32.68
N GLN A 889 11.52 -1.40 31.45
CA GLN A 889 11.29 -2.22 30.25
C GLN A 889 12.61 -2.81 29.72
N GLN A 890 12.72 -4.13 29.51
CA GLN A 890 14.00 -4.77 29.13
C GLN A 890 13.96 -5.68 27.87
N ASP A 891 12.82 -6.29 27.54
CA ASP A 891 12.75 -7.37 26.55
C ASP A 891 11.89 -7.03 25.31
N GLY A 892 11.58 -8.06 24.50
CA GLY A 892 10.71 -7.98 23.33
C GLY A 892 11.47 -7.92 22.00
N PRO A 893 10.77 -8.13 20.87
CA PRO A 893 11.37 -8.03 19.54
C PRO A 893 12.14 -6.72 19.33
N MET A 894 13.29 -6.82 18.66
CA MET A 894 14.14 -5.67 18.30
C MET A 894 14.64 -4.83 19.51
N CYS A 895 14.91 -5.47 20.65
CA CYS A 895 15.61 -4.79 21.75
C CYS A 895 17.08 -4.53 21.36
N MET A 896 17.42 -3.27 21.04
CA MET A 896 18.75 -2.88 20.53
C MET A 896 19.70 -2.31 21.60
N PHE A 897 19.18 -1.91 22.77
CA PHE A 897 20.00 -1.27 23.81
C PHE A 897 20.26 -2.24 24.96
N HIS A 898 21.54 -2.38 25.31
CA HIS A 898 21.94 -3.13 26.49
C HIS A 898 21.78 -2.26 27.75
N LYS A 899 20.74 -2.52 28.54
CA LYS A 899 20.70 -2.00 29.93
C LYS A 899 21.69 -2.81 30.78
N PRO A 900 22.29 -2.21 31.83
CA PRO A 900 23.18 -2.95 32.73
C PRO A 900 22.48 -4.22 33.25
N SER A 901 23.15 -5.37 33.14
CA SER A 901 22.60 -6.71 33.44
C SER A 901 22.15 -6.94 34.89
N ASN A 902 22.38 -5.97 35.78
CA ASN A 902 22.06 -6.03 37.20
C ASN A 902 20.88 -5.13 37.62
N MET A 903 20.19 -4.45 36.69
CA MET A 903 19.04 -3.61 37.02
C MET A 903 17.76 -4.47 37.17
N PRO A 904 17.00 -4.37 38.29
CA PRO A 904 15.66 -4.96 38.38
C PRO A 904 14.74 -4.45 37.26
N ASN A 905 13.78 -5.28 36.85
CA ASN A 905 12.79 -4.96 35.80
C ASN A 905 11.37 -4.72 36.36
N TYR A 906 11.24 -4.40 37.65
CA TYR A 906 9.97 -4.13 38.33
C TYR A 906 10.07 -2.95 39.30
N PHE A 907 8.93 -2.36 39.66
CA PHE A 907 8.82 -1.25 40.62
C PHE A 907 7.58 -1.42 41.52
N PRO A 908 7.66 -1.08 42.82
CA PRO A 908 8.85 -0.62 43.56
C PRO A 908 9.86 -1.75 43.79
N ASN A 909 11.13 -1.39 44.02
CA ASN A 909 12.19 -2.34 44.38
C ASN A 909 13.25 -1.72 45.29
N SER A 910 13.99 -2.57 46.01
CA SER A 910 15.03 -2.17 46.98
C SER A 910 16.43 -2.05 46.39
N PHE A 911 16.62 -2.31 45.09
CA PHE A 911 17.94 -2.57 44.51
C PHE A 911 18.42 -1.51 43.49
N CYS A 912 17.55 -0.58 43.08
CA CYS A 912 17.93 0.55 42.23
C CYS A 912 17.45 1.89 42.81
N HIS A 913 17.99 3.01 42.31
CA HIS A 913 17.67 4.37 42.76
C HIS A 913 16.61 5.09 41.93
N LEU A 914 16.01 4.46 40.92
CA LEU A 914 14.92 5.07 40.15
C LEU A 914 13.67 5.19 41.02
N ARG A 915 13.14 6.42 41.17
CA ARG A 915 11.99 6.77 42.01
C ARG A 915 11.12 7.80 41.29
N ASP A 916 9.85 7.84 41.64
CA ASP A 916 8.93 8.88 41.19
C ASP A 916 9.36 10.25 41.73
N HIS A 917 9.09 11.31 40.96
CA HIS A 917 9.48 12.67 41.32
C HIS A 917 8.24 13.58 41.41
N SER A 918 8.02 14.17 42.58
CA SER A 918 6.77 14.90 42.89
C SER A 918 6.49 16.10 41.99
N THR A 919 7.52 16.77 41.47
CA THR A 919 7.39 17.93 40.56
C THR A 919 6.74 17.59 39.22
N PHE A 920 6.77 16.32 38.80
CA PHE A 920 6.19 15.87 37.53
C PHE A 920 4.81 15.23 37.68
N LYS A 921 4.22 15.27 38.89
CA LYS A 921 2.85 14.80 39.08
C LYS A 921 1.88 15.58 38.19
N GLU A 922 0.98 14.84 37.56
CA GLU A 922 -0.11 15.37 36.75
C GLU A 922 -1.08 16.17 37.63
N THR A 923 -1.72 17.17 37.03
CA THR A 923 -2.73 17.95 37.75
C THR A 923 -4.02 17.17 37.94
N CYS A 924 -4.59 17.28 39.14
CA CYS A 924 -5.90 16.71 39.42
C CYS A 924 -6.97 17.43 38.60
N CYS A 925 -7.80 16.68 37.88
CA CYS A 925 -9.00 17.20 37.23
C CYS A 925 -10.21 16.68 38.00
N ASN A 926 -11.04 17.60 38.52
CA ASN A 926 -12.33 17.20 39.08
C ASN A 926 -13.22 16.73 37.95
N VAL A 927 -13.70 15.50 38.04
CA VAL A 927 -14.67 14.92 37.12
C VAL A 927 -15.93 14.59 37.92
N SER A 928 -17.07 15.09 37.47
CA SER A 928 -18.37 14.85 38.09
C SER A 928 -19.43 14.56 37.02
N GLY A 929 -20.39 13.70 37.37
CA GLY A 929 -21.47 13.27 36.47
C GLY A 929 -21.59 11.75 36.39
N ASP A 930 -22.70 11.31 35.79
CA ASP A 930 -22.99 9.88 35.66
C ASP A 930 -22.11 9.23 34.59
N ILE A 931 -21.65 8.02 34.89
CA ILE A 931 -20.96 7.17 33.94
C ILE A 931 -22.01 6.61 32.97
N ALA A 932 -22.02 7.10 31.73
CA ALA A 932 -22.95 6.65 30.71
C ALA A 932 -22.40 6.90 29.29
N ARG A 933 -23.08 6.32 28.30
CA ARG A 933 -22.90 6.65 26.90
C ARG A 933 -23.82 7.83 26.58
N HIS A 934 -23.25 9.03 26.56
CA HIS A 934 -24.01 10.28 26.39
C HIS A 934 -24.13 10.62 24.91
N SER A 935 -25.36 10.64 24.38
CA SER A 935 -25.64 11.06 23.00
C SER A 935 -25.42 12.56 22.81
N ALA A 936 -24.99 12.93 21.60
CA ALA A 936 -24.80 14.31 21.16
C ALA A 936 -25.76 14.70 20.01
N ASP A 937 -26.84 13.94 19.80
CA ASP A 937 -27.75 14.14 18.66
C ASP A 937 -28.46 15.50 18.67
N ASP A 938 -28.67 16.09 19.85
CA ASP A 938 -29.31 17.41 20.02
C ASP A 938 -28.32 18.60 19.91
N GLU A 939 -27.03 18.35 19.68
CA GLU A 939 -26.05 19.42 19.55
C GLU A 939 -26.16 20.17 18.21
N ASP A 940 -25.87 21.47 18.22
CA ASP A 940 -25.94 22.32 17.02
C ASP A 940 -24.86 21.95 15.99
N ASN A 941 -25.29 21.35 14.88
CA ASN A 941 -24.43 20.95 13.77
C ASN A 941 -24.42 21.92 12.58
N VAL A 942 -25.16 23.03 12.65
CA VAL A 942 -25.44 23.88 11.49
C VAL A 942 -24.89 25.30 11.61
N SER A 943 -24.85 25.92 12.79
CA SER A 943 -24.57 27.36 12.89
C SER A 943 -23.15 27.75 12.46
N GLN A 944 -22.14 26.95 12.81
CA GLN A 944 -20.76 27.21 12.38
C GLN A 944 -20.59 26.97 10.87
N VAL A 945 -21.26 25.96 10.32
CA VAL A 945 -21.25 25.67 8.87
C VAL A 945 -21.92 26.80 8.09
N ARG A 946 -23.07 27.29 8.57
CA ARG A 946 -23.78 28.44 8.01
C ARG A 946 -22.90 29.68 8.04
N THR A 947 -22.16 29.90 9.13
CA THR A 947 -21.21 31.01 9.25
C THR A 947 -20.06 30.89 8.24
N PHE A 948 -19.49 29.69 8.09
CA PHE A 948 -18.45 29.44 7.09
C PHE A 948 -18.97 29.71 5.67
N TYR A 949 -20.12 29.14 5.31
CA TYR A 949 -20.75 29.31 4.00
C TYR A 949 -21.12 30.79 3.72
N ASN A 950 -21.83 31.45 4.64
CA ASN A 950 -22.39 32.79 4.42
C ASN A 950 -21.43 33.96 4.68
N LYS A 951 -20.41 33.79 5.54
CA LYS A 951 -19.51 34.88 5.94
C LYS A 951 -18.06 34.68 5.54
N THR A 952 -17.63 33.45 5.24
CA THR A 952 -16.23 33.17 4.88
C THR A 952 -16.04 32.99 3.38
N LEU A 953 -16.96 32.27 2.73
CA LEU A 953 -16.87 32.00 1.29
C LEU A 953 -17.45 33.15 0.47
N SER A 954 -16.74 33.54 -0.58
CA SER A 954 -17.23 34.37 -1.69
C SER A 954 -18.28 33.63 -2.51
N GLU A 955 -19.01 34.35 -3.36
CA GLU A 955 -20.06 33.75 -4.19
C GLU A 955 -19.52 32.70 -5.18
N ASP A 956 -18.34 32.94 -5.75
CA ASP A 956 -17.67 31.99 -6.65
C ASP A 956 -17.20 30.73 -5.91
N GLU A 957 -16.67 30.88 -4.69
CA GLU A 957 -16.30 29.74 -3.84
C GLU A 957 -17.53 28.91 -3.43
N ARG A 958 -18.66 29.55 -3.13
CA ARG A 958 -19.93 28.84 -2.85
C ARG A 958 -20.40 28.04 -4.05
N LYS A 959 -20.29 28.60 -5.26
CA LYS A 959 -20.64 27.90 -6.50
C LYS A 959 -19.78 26.65 -6.69
N ARG A 960 -18.45 26.79 -6.64
CA ARG A 960 -17.51 25.66 -6.75
C ARG A 960 -17.73 24.60 -5.67
N LEU A 961 -17.98 25.02 -4.42
CA LEU A 961 -18.31 24.12 -3.33
C LEU A 961 -19.54 23.25 -3.65
N CYS A 962 -20.63 23.86 -4.14
CA CYS A 962 -21.84 23.12 -4.51
C CYS A 962 -21.58 22.16 -5.69
N GLU A 963 -20.81 22.58 -6.69
CA GLU A 963 -20.40 21.76 -7.84
C GLU A 963 -19.58 20.54 -7.39
N ASN A 964 -18.57 20.75 -6.53
CA ASN A 964 -17.73 19.68 -6.01
C ASN A 964 -18.52 18.67 -5.17
N ILE A 965 -19.45 19.14 -4.31
CA ILE A 965 -20.34 18.27 -3.54
C ILE A 965 -21.25 17.47 -4.46
N ALA A 966 -21.95 18.14 -5.38
CA ALA A 966 -22.88 17.47 -6.28
C ALA A 966 -22.17 16.45 -7.17
N GLN A 967 -20.96 16.76 -7.66
CA GLN A 967 -20.16 15.84 -8.47
C GLN A 967 -19.78 14.57 -7.70
N SER A 968 -19.40 14.69 -6.42
CA SER A 968 -19.05 13.53 -5.61
C SER A 968 -20.27 12.73 -5.14
N LEU A 969 -21.42 13.38 -5.00
CA LEU A 969 -22.67 12.76 -4.52
C LEU A 969 -23.51 12.14 -5.66
N LYS A 970 -23.26 12.54 -6.92
CA LYS A 970 -24.11 12.18 -8.07
C LYS A 970 -24.27 10.67 -8.25
N ASP A 971 -23.27 9.87 -7.90
CA ASP A 971 -23.26 8.42 -8.13
C ASP A 971 -23.96 7.64 -7.00
N ALA A 972 -24.18 8.28 -5.85
CA ALA A 972 -24.87 7.66 -4.72
C ALA A 972 -26.37 7.39 -4.98
N GLN A 973 -26.98 6.51 -4.20
CA GLN A 973 -28.42 6.18 -4.25
C GLN A 973 -29.29 7.40 -3.93
N LEU A 974 -30.47 7.49 -4.57
CA LEU A 974 -31.34 8.67 -4.46
C LEU A 974 -31.70 9.03 -3.02
N PHE A 975 -32.01 8.05 -2.18
CA PHE A 975 -32.36 8.33 -0.77
C PHE A 975 -31.19 8.92 0.03
N ILE A 976 -29.95 8.57 -0.31
CA ILE A 976 -28.73 9.15 0.26
C ILE A 976 -28.58 10.59 -0.23
N GLN A 977 -28.77 10.81 -1.54
CA GLN A 977 -28.74 12.15 -2.14
C GLN A 977 -29.75 13.09 -1.48
N GLU A 978 -31.00 12.63 -1.32
CA GLU A 978 -32.08 13.40 -0.70
C GLU A 978 -31.76 13.76 0.76
N ARG A 979 -31.25 12.79 1.54
CA ARG A 979 -30.85 13.03 2.93
C ARG A 979 -29.68 14.01 3.02
N ALA A 980 -28.67 13.89 2.17
CA ALA A 980 -27.56 14.82 2.11
C ALA A 980 -28.02 16.25 1.75
N VAL A 981 -28.88 16.39 0.74
CA VAL A 981 -29.47 17.68 0.35
C VAL A 981 -30.27 18.29 1.50
N LYS A 982 -31.03 17.49 2.25
CA LYS A 982 -31.75 17.97 3.44
C LYS A 982 -30.77 18.56 4.47
N ASN A 983 -29.68 17.85 4.79
CA ASN A 983 -28.68 18.32 5.74
C ASN A 983 -28.08 19.68 5.32
N PHE A 984 -27.78 19.88 4.02
CA PHE A 984 -27.30 21.17 3.52
C PHE A 984 -28.39 22.25 3.50
N THR A 985 -29.65 21.89 3.33
CA THR A 985 -30.80 22.81 3.42
C THR A 985 -30.99 23.31 4.85
N ASP A 986 -30.79 22.44 5.85
CA ASP A 986 -30.83 22.81 7.27
C ASP A 986 -29.70 23.80 7.64
N VAL A 987 -28.57 23.76 6.91
CA VAL A 987 -27.52 24.79 6.99
C VAL A 987 -27.99 26.09 6.35
N ASP A 988 -28.39 26.09 5.07
CA ASP A 988 -28.90 27.26 4.36
C ASP A 988 -29.79 26.83 3.17
N LEU A 989 -30.93 27.50 2.99
CA LEU A 989 -31.89 27.15 1.94
C LEU A 989 -31.27 27.22 0.53
N ASN A 990 -30.44 28.23 0.26
CA ASN A 990 -29.78 28.38 -1.03
C ASN A 990 -28.69 27.33 -1.22
N PHE A 991 -28.01 26.92 -0.15
CA PHE A 991 -26.97 25.90 -0.22
C PHE A 991 -27.55 24.55 -0.66
N GLY A 992 -28.62 24.10 0.01
CA GLY A 992 -29.34 22.88 -0.36
C GLY A 992 -29.98 22.95 -1.75
N ALA A 993 -30.62 24.08 -2.11
CA ALA A 993 -31.27 24.25 -3.40
C ALA A 993 -30.30 24.17 -4.59
N ARG A 994 -29.08 24.72 -4.45
CA ARG A 994 -28.05 24.66 -5.50
C ARG A 994 -27.56 23.24 -5.75
N ILE A 995 -27.26 22.49 -4.68
CA ILE A 995 -26.84 21.08 -4.79
C ILE A 995 -27.95 20.26 -5.43
N LYS A 996 -29.20 20.45 -5.00
CA LYS A 996 -30.37 19.76 -5.58
C LYS A 996 -30.53 20.03 -7.08
N ALA A 997 -30.37 21.27 -7.51
CA ALA A 997 -30.47 21.63 -8.92
C ALA A 997 -29.38 20.95 -9.77
N LEU A 998 -28.14 20.87 -9.27
CA LEU A 998 -27.05 20.16 -9.92
C LEU A 998 -27.30 18.65 -10.00
N LEU A 999 -27.73 18.02 -8.90
CA LEU A 999 -28.05 16.59 -8.88
C LEU A 999 -29.21 16.25 -9.83
N ASN A 1000 -30.26 17.08 -9.87
CA ASN A 1000 -31.36 16.89 -10.82
C ASN A 1000 -30.87 16.92 -12.27
N LYS A 1001 -29.90 17.79 -12.58
CA LYS A 1001 -29.26 17.84 -13.90
C LYS A 1001 -28.48 16.55 -14.17
N TYR A 1002 -27.59 16.13 -13.26
CA TYR A 1002 -26.78 14.91 -13.44
C TYR A 1002 -27.64 13.65 -13.55
N ASN A 1003 -28.66 13.50 -12.69
CA ASN A 1003 -29.58 12.36 -12.73
C ASN A 1003 -30.44 12.34 -14.01
N ALA A 1004 -30.72 13.50 -14.62
CA ALA A 1004 -31.41 13.55 -15.92
C ALA A 1004 -30.49 13.14 -17.09
N GLU A 1005 -29.19 13.41 -16.98
CA GLU A 1005 -28.16 13.04 -17.97
C GLU A 1005 -27.79 11.54 -17.88
N ASP A 1006 -27.68 10.98 -16.67
CA ASP A 1006 -27.23 9.59 -16.41
C ASP A 1006 -28.38 8.54 -16.45
N GLY A 1007 -29.63 8.98 -16.63
CA GLY A 1007 -30.84 8.13 -16.63
C GLY A 1007 -31.48 7.95 -15.25
N VAL A 1008 -32.78 7.60 -15.21
CA VAL A 1008 -33.58 7.58 -13.97
C VAL A 1008 -33.12 6.44 -13.04
N LYS A 1009 -32.53 6.80 -11.90
CA LYS A 1009 -32.28 5.88 -10.78
C LYS A 1009 -33.62 5.46 -10.15
N GLU A 1010 -33.82 4.16 -9.92
CA GLU A 1010 -35.03 3.69 -9.24
C GLU A 1010 -34.96 3.98 -7.72
N PRO A 1011 -36.02 4.49 -7.10
CA PRO A 1011 -36.11 4.59 -5.65
C PRO A 1011 -36.16 3.19 -5.02
N VAL A 1012 -35.30 2.94 -4.03
CA VAL A 1012 -35.39 1.72 -3.21
C VAL A 1012 -36.63 1.82 -2.33
N ASN A 1013 -37.70 1.13 -2.70
CA ASN A 1013 -38.90 1.03 -1.87
C ASN A 1013 -38.58 0.19 -0.63
N ASN A 1014 -38.85 0.74 0.56
CA ASN A 1014 -38.74 0.14 1.91
C ASN A 1014 -37.49 0.51 2.75
N TYR A 1015 -37.19 1.80 2.92
CA TYR A 1015 -36.41 2.25 4.08
C TYR A 1015 -37.36 2.60 5.24
N VAL A 1016 -37.74 1.60 6.05
CA VAL A 1016 -38.37 1.87 7.35
C VAL A 1016 -37.24 2.05 8.35
N ARG A 1017 -37.10 3.28 8.85
CA ARG A 1017 -36.23 3.63 9.97
C ARG A 1017 -36.74 2.85 11.19
N CYS A 1018 -36.13 1.71 11.51
CA CYS A 1018 -36.29 1.14 12.85
C CYS A 1018 -35.53 2.08 13.79
N VAL A 1019 -36.30 2.93 14.47
CA VAL A 1019 -35.85 3.85 15.51
C VAL A 1019 -35.30 3.06 16.68
#